data_AF-A0A2T3A1P9-F1
#
_entry.id   AF-A0A2T3A1P9-F1
#
_cell.length_a   1.000
_cell.length_b   1.000
_cell.length_c   1.000
_cell.angle_alpha   90.00
_cell.angle_beta   90.00
_cell.angle_gamma   90.00
#
_symmetry.space_group_name_H-M   'P 1'
#
loop_
_entity.id
_entity.type
_entity.pdbx_description
1 polymer ?
#
loop_
_entity_poly.entity_id
_entity_poly.type
_entity_poly.pdbx_seq_one_letter_code
_entity_poly.pdbx_strand_id
1 'polypeptide(L)'
;MTSQEFVQDSYDNWKDFLELALRRRLDHAKFASFVPIHAGLYPLTPLPIADLFLRPTRGCRYSLDTRVPFYLQTLLDLRLVDLQAVLAGLLRYTSVRTIVDSAKSGDGGKNANGSLSKPVGGIQDTDKSQEVILWENSYTYDEVIFYRLRKAVATGSAIRHGKDVFEVCLMMAKWMMLFTAASSALPAQHDEDVIMGGIGAAYSATRKMRDQLDNVMAAFVMLLLGIFENPVVLQALNESYTKSVRRALSKSLANFVPALVQGSSQETQGTAQIAAKLEMFRTQTLAGFEPVDKKNQAANEEMNELFDETIGLQNVVLQPLDIARSRAGLYIYLNAALIGRPLLDDASLYSYLHNRFEGDIQSTAIDLILASFDVLASAIFRNEGQRSAHLLRSYLINKVPLILASFAATASPMYPFNSELCITNALSRVDTNTFPTLSSLFESGENNPFTESVRSDFVTACCLHGLVPESSIDKLLGDYAYQTLPAGGRYVKDKLVQECVADHDRMLRLITELEKMEGNAGAVCQAMTEMLSRLCSNKETMTLKQLCSQLARNPLNLDVLLLFDKTHTVLTPVCELLDNWGYEDDQGEYQPVYEEFGSVLLLLLAFVYRYNLSASDLALRSPDSFIAKLLGKGQVSRSLEELSEQERSNLDGWIHGLFDNDGGGLADELLSSCPPQNLYILIPTLFHHIVLAFSTGYLTEESLKTGIEYLVEPFLLPSLVTAIIYLSNCLWTDRSEENKAIIKILQLILKPTQKLSPESSDMLNSVRNIVAKPLENGLRNYQRQNPKSLDVEPLLSVLKDNIELSRRTGAAGVQEVETWSNSSSGGLLANIKHTVHNLTMWSMQQTAMTASYAHRQILLGLKLLGAKRVLYAIFEELKSQTEANSGSALYGYDVAVALVCAPDVTNTVDSAPPVSSLEDAAAQVTRVPPQRRLSLRDALKWEAEGWKKIQKKDPVIAEIVVRLYQKVEKQMAPAAIAMPSLDTAAAIADALVVDDATAAAVMADPMSLDSATVAGLPLDLGAGAGDLGLDTGSGSAGGLDLVGGEDWGLDGLDGWDANMDLS
;
A
#
# COMPACT_ATOMS: atom_id res chain seq x y z
N MET A 1 -15.62 44.67 33.24
CA MET A 1 -15.57 44.76 31.76
C MET A 1 -16.93 45.16 31.26
N THR A 2 -16.99 46.17 30.39
CA THR A 2 -18.21 46.46 29.62
C THR A 2 -18.50 45.30 28.66
N SER A 3 -19.76 45.13 28.20
CA SER A 3 -20.11 44.06 27.25
C SER A 3 -19.29 44.11 25.95
N GLN A 4 -18.75 45.27 25.58
CA GLN A 4 -17.87 45.43 24.41
C GLN A 4 -16.42 45.00 24.70
N GLU A 5 -15.89 45.28 25.89
CA GLU A 5 -14.54 44.84 26.29
C GLU A 5 -14.44 43.30 26.35
N PHE A 6 -15.48 42.62 26.81
CA PHE A 6 -15.50 41.15 26.89
C PHE A 6 -15.55 40.48 25.51
N VAL A 7 -16.26 41.08 24.54
CA VAL A 7 -16.32 40.59 23.16
C VAL A 7 -14.98 40.80 22.46
N GLN A 8 -14.32 41.93 22.70
CA GLN A 8 -12.99 42.21 22.16
C GLN A 8 -11.93 41.25 22.76
N ASP A 9 -11.96 41.03 24.08
CA ASP A 9 -11.08 40.08 24.76
C ASP A 9 -11.29 38.65 24.26
N SER A 10 -12.55 38.22 24.10
CA SER A 10 -12.86 36.92 23.51
C SER A 10 -12.32 36.79 22.08
N TYR A 11 -12.44 37.84 21.27
CA TYR A 11 -11.94 37.86 19.89
C TYR A 11 -10.42 37.72 19.84
N ASP A 12 -9.70 38.45 20.69
CA ASP A 12 -8.23 38.41 20.75
C ASP A 12 -7.74 37.03 21.23
N ASN A 13 -8.42 36.40 22.21
CA ASN A 13 -8.09 35.04 22.65
C ASN A 13 -8.32 33.99 21.56
N TRP A 14 -9.41 34.07 20.79
CA TRP A 14 -9.63 33.16 19.65
C TRP A 14 -8.60 33.32 18.56
N LYS A 15 -8.11 34.54 18.34
CA LYS A 15 -7.02 34.82 17.40
C LYS A 15 -5.72 34.16 17.88
N ASP A 16 -5.35 34.34 19.14
CA ASP A 16 -4.14 33.74 19.71
C ASP A 16 -4.22 32.21 19.71
N PHE A 17 -5.40 31.64 20.02
CA PHE A 17 -5.65 30.20 19.95
C PHE A 17 -5.46 29.65 18.53
N LEU A 18 -6.00 30.33 17.51
CA LEU A 18 -5.83 29.93 16.12
C LEU A 18 -4.37 30.04 15.68
N GLU A 19 -3.69 31.14 16.00
CA GLU A 19 -2.27 31.33 15.66
C GLU A 19 -1.39 30.25 16.30
N LEU A 20 -1.64 29.90 17.57
CA LEU A 20 -0.92 28.83 18.26
C LEU A 20 -1.22 27.44 17.66
N ALA A 21 -2.49 27.16 17.33
CA ALA A 21 -2.90 25.89 16.72
C ALA A 21 -2.29 25.69 15.33
N LEU A 22 -2.18 26.76 14.53
CA LEU A 22 -1.52 26.74 13.22
C LEU A 22 0.00 26.60 13.38
N ARG A 23 0.63 27.39 14.27
CA ARG A 23 2.08 27.37 14.49
C ARG A 23 2.58 26.02 15.01
N ARG A 24 1.85 25.42 15.97
CA ARG A 24 2.19 24.10 16.53
C ARG A 24 1.75 22.94 15.65
N ARG A 25 1.12 23.23 14.49
CA ARG A 25 0.60 22.19 13.61
C ARG A 25 -0.23 21.18 14.43
N LEU A 26 -1.22 21.68 15.15
CA LEU A 26 -2.09 20.84 15.98
C LEU A 26 -2.89 19.85 15.12
N ASP A 27 -3.02 18.61 15.60
CA ASP A 27 -3.83 17.59 14.94
C ASP A 27 -5.34 17.86 15.13
N HIS A 28 -6.17 17.44 14.17
CA HIS A 28 -7.60 17.69 14.17
C HIS A 28 -8.30 17.09 15.40
N ALA A 29 -7.85 15.94 15.90
CA ALA A 29 -8.46 15.28 17.06
C ALA A 29 -8.15 16.02 18.37
N LYS A 30 -6.92 16.53 18.51
CA LYS A 30 -6.52 17.38 19.64
C LYS A 30 -7.18 18.76 19.58
N PHE A 31 -7.34 19.32 18.38
CA PHE A 31 -8.10 20.55 18.20
C PHE A 31 -9.55 20.38 18.67
N ALA A 32 -10.20 19.26 18.30
CA ALA A 32 -11.56 18.95 18.73
C ALA A 32 -11.73 18.81 20.25
N SER A 33 -10.70 18.39 21.00
CA SER A 33 -10.77 18.30 22.46
C SER A 33 -10.57 19.65 23.17
N PHE A 34 -9.75 20.55 22.63
CA PHE A 34 -9.48 21.86 23.24
C PHE A 34 -10.54 22.92 22.93
N VAL A 35 -11.16 22.85 21.75
CA VAL A 35 -12.14 23.84 21.29
C VAL A 35 -13.34 24.02 22.23
N PRO A 36 -13.99 22.96 22.77
CA PRO A 36 -15.10 23.13 23.71
C PRO A 36 -14.69 23.86 24.99
N ILE A 37 -13.46 23.62 25.47
CA ILE A 37 -12.91 24.27 26.67
C ILE A 37 -12.68 25.76 26.37
N HIS A 38 -12.07 26.06 25.22
CA HIS A 38 -11.80 27.44 24.81
C HIS A 38 -13.09 28.23 24.57
N ALA A 39 -14.08 27.65 23.90
CA ALA A 39 -15.38 28.26 23.65
C ALA A 39 -16.18 28.51 24.93
N GLY A 40 -16.01 27.67 25.96
CA GLY A 40 -16.62 27.86 27.27
C GLY A 40 -16.03 29.04 28.06
N LEU A 41 -14.76 29.36 27.84
CA LEU A 41 -14.07 30.49 28.50
C LEU A 41 -14.28 31.80 27.74
N TYR A 42 -14.25 31.75 26.41
CA TYR A 42 -14.33 32.92 25.51
C TYR A 42 -15.45 32.74 24.47
N PRO A 43 -16.72 32.98 24.84
CA PRO A 43 -17.84 32.76 23.93
C PRO A 43 -17.92 33.85 22.86
N LEU A 44 -18.04 33.44 21.60
CA LEU A 44 -18.23 34.31 20.44
C LEU A 44 -19.38 33.81 19.56
N THR A 45 -19.96 34.73 18.80
CA THR A 45 -21.00 34.37 17.82
C THR A 45 -20.38 33.66 16.60
N PRO A 46 -21.15 32.85 15.86
CA PRO A 46 -20.64 32.08 14.71
C PRO A 46 -19.92 32.90 13.63
N LEU A 47 -20.43 34.11 13.36
CA LEU A 47 -19.94 34.96 12.28
C LEU A 47 -18.51 35.50 12.52
N PRO A 48 -18.17 36.08 13.69
CA PRO A 48 -16.78 36.41 14.04
C PRO A 48 -15.81 35.23 14.01
N ILE A 49 -16.23 34.03 14.45
CA ILE A 49 -15.37 32.85 14.46
C ILE A 49 -15.07 32.42 13.01
N ALA A 50 -16.09 32.33 12.14
CA ALA A 50 -15.89 32.03 10.74
C ALA A 50 -15.02 33.08 10.03
N ASP A 51 -15.25 34.38 10.32
CA ASP A 51 -14.47 35.48 9.76
C ASP A 51 -12.99 35.35 10.14
N LEU A 52 -12.67 35.06 11.41
CA LEU A 52 -11.30 34.91 11.90
C LEU A 52 -10.54 33.78 11.19
N PHE A 53 -11.19 32.63 10.98
CA PHE A 53 -10.58 31.47 10.33
C PHE A 53 -10.39 31.67 8.82
N LEU A 54 -11.23 32.48 8.17
CA LEU A 54 -11.24 32.66 6.71
C LEU A 54 -10.55 33.95 6.24
N ARG A 55 -10.20 34.85 7.16
CA ARG A 55 -9.65 36.17 6.85
C ARG A 55 -8.17 36.12 6.43
N PRO A 56 -7.78 36.81 5.34
CA PRO A 56 -6.37 36.96 4.98
C PRO A 56 -5.64 37.86 5.97
N THR A 57 -4.41 37.47 6.32
CA THR A 57 -3.54 38.26 7.20
C THR A 57 -2.55 39.09 6.36
N ARG A 58 -1.95 40.13 6.95
CA ARG A 58 -0.98 40.97 6.22
C ARG A 58 0.29 40.20 5.81
N GLY A 59 0.62 39.11 6.50
CA GLY A 59 1.76 38.23 6.19
C GLY A 59 1.43 37.03 5.29
N CYS A 60 0.15 36.64 5.17
CA CYS A 60 -0.28 35.53 4.33
C CYS A 60 -1.55 35.90 3.56
N ARG A 61 -1.38 36.22 2.27
CA ARG A 61 -2.46 36.61 1.34
C ARG A 61 -2.60 35.69 0.12
N TYR A 62 -1.63 34.80 -0.07
CA TYR A 62 -1.62 33.95 -1.25
C TYR A 62 -2.65 32.82 -1.14
N SER A 63 -2.69 32.11 -0.01
CA SER A 63 -3.57 30.97 0.20
C SER A 63 -3.90 30.72 1.68
N LEU A 64 -5.05 30.09 1.93
CA LEU A 64 -5.45 29.61 3.26
C LEU A 64 -4.55 28.45 3.71
N ASP A 65 -4.31 28.27 5.02
CA ASP A 65 -3.57 27.10 5.53
C ASP A 65 -4.40 25.81 5.35
N THR A 66 -3.76 24.73 4.93
CA THR A 66 -4.40 23.44 4.59
C THR A 66 -5.16 22.78 5.74
N ARG A 67 -4.91 23.19 7.00
CA ARG A 67 -5.59 22.67 8.19
C ARG A 67 -6.87 23.41 8.53
N VAL A 68 -7.02 24.65 8.07
CA VAL A 68 -8.21 25.48 8.36
C VAL A 68 -9.52 24.80 7.91
N PRO A 69 -9.62 24.15 6.73
CA PRO A 69 -10.84 23.42 6.35
C PRO A 69 -11.20 22.28 7.32
N PHE A 70 -10.22 21.62 7.93
CA PHE A 70 -10.44 20.58 8.93
C PHE A 70 -10.88 21.18 10.27
N TYR A 71 -10.28 22.29 10.69
CA TYR A 71 -10.73 23.00 11.89
C TYR A 71 -12.14 23.56 11.74
N LEU A 72 -12.48 24.12 10.58
CA LEU A 72 -13.84 24.56 10.27
C LEU A 72 -14.85 23.41 10.30
N GLN A 73 -14.47 22.22 9.81
CA GLN A 73 -15.31 21.03 9.93
C GLN A 73 -15.58 20.70 11.41
N THR A 74 -14.54 20.68 12.24
CA THR A 74 -14.69 20.45 13.68
C THR A 74 -15.59 21.52 14.34
N LEU A 75 -15.45 22.78 13.96
CA LEU A 75 -16.30 23.87 14.47
C LEU A 75 -17.77 23.74 14.04
N LEU A 76 -18.03 23.25 12.81
CA LEU A 76 -19.38 22.92 12.31
C LEU A 76 -19.97 21.74 13.08
N ASP A 77 -19.19 20.67 13.30
CA ASP A 77 -19.63 19.48 14.04
C ASP A 77 -19.94 19.82 15.51
N LEU A 78 -19.16 20.73 16.12
CA LEU A 78 -19.37 21.25 17.47
C LEU A 78 -20.40 22.38 17.56
N ARG A 79 -20.98 22.82 16.43
CA ARG A 79 -22.00 23.90 16.35
C ARG A 79 -21.54 25.27 16.87
N LEU A 80 -20.24 25.53 16.79
CA LEU A 80 -19.67 26.85 17.11
C LEU A 80 -19.70 27.78 15.90
N VAL A 81 -19.81 27.22 14.69
CA VAL A 81 -19.99 27.93 13.44
C VAL A 81 -21.17 27.31 12.69
N ASP A 82 -21.91 28.10 11.91
CA ASP A 82 -23.01 27.65 11.06
C ASP A 82 -22.69 27.80 9.56
N LEU A 83 -23.50 27.14 8.72
CA LEU A 83 -23.36 27.16 7.26
C LEU A 83 -23.37 28.59 6.70
N GLN A 84 -24.21 29.46 7.28
CA GLN A 84 -24.37 30.85 6.85
C GLN A 84 -23.11 31.68 7.14
N ALA A 85 -22.51 31.56 8.31
CA ALA A 85 -21.30 32.25 8.70
C ALA A 85 -20.09 31.85 7.83
N VAL A 86 -19.93 30.56 7.54
CA VAL A 86 -18.85 30.09 6.63
C VAL A 86 -19.05 30.65 5.22
N LEU A 87 -20.26 30.55 4.66
CA LEU A 87 -20.56 31.08 3.33
C LEU A 87 -20.39 32.60 3.24
N ALA A 88 -20.75 33.32 4.31
CA ALA A 88 -20.56 34.77 4.39
C ALA A 88 -19.07 35.15 4.47
N GLY A 89 -18.28 34.42 5.25
CA GLY A 89 -16.83 34.59 5.36
C GLY A 89 -16.11 34.32 4.04
N LEU A 90 -16.42 33.19 3.38
CA LEU A 90 -15.87 32.87 2.05
C LEU A 90 -16.24 33.94 1.02
N LEU A 91 -17.52 34.35 0.99
CA LEU A 91 -18.00 35.35 0.04
C LEU A 91 -17.29 36.70 0.25
N ARG A 92 -16.91 37.03 1.49
CA ARG A 92 -16.24 38.29 1.85
C ARG A 92 -14.81 38.37 1.33
N TYR A 93 -14.07 37.26 1.35
CA TYR A 93 -12.63 37.23 1.09
C TYR A 93 -12.21 36.51 -0.20
N THR A 94 -13.15 35.90 -0.94
CA THR A 94 -12.86 35.16 -2.19
C THR A 94 -12.14 35.98 -3.26
N SER A 95 -11.18 35.35 -3.94
CA SER A 95 -10.43 35.93 -5.06
C SER A 95 -11.31 36.18 -6.29
N VAL A 96 -12.48 35.53 -6.41
CA VAL A 96 -13.43 35.73 -7.53
C VAL A 96 -13.89 37.19 -7.66
N ARG A 97 -13.91 37.95 -6.56
CA ARG A 97 -14.26 39.39 -6.59
C ARG A 97 -13.27 40.23 -7.38
N THR A 98 -12.00 39.84 -7.41
CA THR A 98 -10.95 40.57 -8.15
C THR A 98 -11.23 40.58 -9.66
N ILE A 99 -11.80 39.50 -10.20
CA ILE A 99 -12.27 39.40 -11.60
C ILE A 99 -13.33 40.45 -11.89
N VAL A 100 -14.33 40.56 -11.01
CA VAL A 100 -15.45 41.48 -11.19
C VAL A 100 -15.01 42.94 -11.02
N ASP A 101 -14.10 43.22 -10.09
CA ASP A 101 -13.62 44.58 -9.82
C ASP A 101 -12.63 45.09 -10.88
N SER A 102 -11.80 44.20 -11.44
CA SER A 102 -10.93 44.53 -12.58
C SER A 102 -11.72 44.89 -13.84
N ALA A 103 -12.82 44.18 -14.13
CA ALA A 103 -13.69 44.49 -15.27
C ALA A 103 -14.44 45.83 -15.12
N LYS A 104 -14.86 46.20 -13.91
CA LYS A 104 -15.53 47.49 -13.62
C LYS A 104 -14.59 48.70 -13.72
N SER A 105 -13.28 48.48 -13.59
CA SER A 105 -12.27 49.55 -13.64
C SER A 105 -11.90 49.95 -15.07
N GLY A 106 -12.30 49.15 -16.08
CA GLY A 106 -11.98 49.36 -17.49
C GLY A 106 -13.06 50.08 -18.32
N ASP A 107 -14.27 50.28 -17.80
CA ASP A 107 -15.38 50.89 -18.54
C ASP A 107 -15.80 52.24 -17.94
N GLY A 108 -15.45 53.33 -18.62
CA GLY A 108 -15.84 54.69 -18.25
C GLY A 108 -17.30 54.96 -18.62
N GLY A 109 -18.23 54.76 -17.68
CA GLY A 109 -19.64 55.10 -17.91
C GLY A 109 -20.55 54.96 -16.70
N LYS A 110 -21.16 56.06 -16.27
CA LYS A 110 -22.17 56.13 -15.19
C LYS A 110 -23.42 55.29 -15.53
N ASN A 111 -23.88 54.52 -14.53
CA ASN A 111 -25.25 54.07 -14.22
C ASN A 111 -25.47 52.54 -14.25
N ALA A 112 -25.57 51.94 -13.07
CA ALA A 112 -26.69 51.04 -12.69
C ALA A 112 -26.58 50.67 -11.19
N ASN A 113 -27.56 51.12 -10.40
CA ASN A 113 -27.71 50.79 -8.99
C ASN A 113 -28.02 49.29 -8.80
N GLY A 114 -27.13 48.59 -8.08
CA GLY A 114 -27.33 47.24 -7.57
C GLY A 114 -26.38 46.97 -6.42
N SER A 115 -26.53 47.72 -5.32
CA SER A 115 -25.68 47.64 -4.12
C SER A 115 -25.66 46.21 -3.54
N LEU A 116 -24.51 45.55 -3.59
CA LEU A 116 -24.18 44.36 -2.80
C LEU A 116 -23.36 44.72 -1.54
N SER A 117 -23.40 46.00 -1.11
CA SER A 117 -22.62 46.53 0.00
C SER A 117 -23.51 47.27 0.99
N LYS A 118 -24.34 46.53 1.72
CA LYS A 118 -24.75 46.92 3.08
C LYS A 118 -24.67 45.69 3.99
N PRO A 119 -23.84 45.70 5.05
CA PRO A 119 -23.96 44.73 6.11
C PRO A 119 -25.24 45.02 6.90
N VAL A 120 -26.02 43.99 7.21
CA VAL A 120 -27.13 44.05 8.17
C VAL A 120 -26.61 43.39 9.44
N GLY A 121 -26.58 44.13 10.55
CA GLY A 121 -26.38 43.57 11.90
C GLY A 121 -25.24 44.17 12.73
N GLY A 122 -25.42 45.42 13.19
CA GLY A 122 -25.16 45.82 14.58
C GLY A 122 -23.75 45.74 15.20
N ILE A 123 -22.77 46.50 14.71
CA ILE A 123 -21.81 47.23 15.55
C ILE A 123 -21.62 48.61 14.92
N GLN A 124 -22.02 49.67 15.63
CA GLN A 124 -21.62 51.03 15.29
C GLN A 124 -20.15 51.16 15.63
N ASP A 125 -19.29 51.23 14.62
CA ASP A 125 -17.98 51.85 14.80
C ASP A 125 -17.68 52.79 13.63
N THR A 126 -17.49 54.04 14.03
CA THR A 126 -16.97 55.14 13.25
C THR A 126 -15.48 54.90 13.00
N ASP A 127 -15.09 54.38 11.84
CA ASP A 127 -13.85 54.83 11.22
C ASP A 127 -13.75 54.47 9.72
N LYS A 128 -12.93 55.26 9.04
CA LYS A 128 -12.73 55.36 7.59
C LYS A 128 -12.59 54.01 6.87
N SER A 129 -13.16 53.95 5.66
CA SER A 129 -13.04 52.91 4.63
C SER A 129 -11.69 52.18 4.63
N GLN A 130 -11.59 51.07 5.37
CA GLN A 130 -10.52 50.08 5.21
C GLN A 130 -10.85 49.23 3.98
N GLU A 131 -9.99 49.25 2.98
CA GLU A 131 -10.05 48.31 1.86
C GLU A 131 -10.09 46.87 2.40
N VAL A 132 -11.10 46.12 1.98
CA VAL A 132 -11.22 44.70 2.34
C VAL A 132 -10.07 43.96 1.65
N ILE A 133 -9.16 43.38 2.43
CA ILE A 133 -8.07 42.56 1.92
C ILE A 133 -8.68 41.25 1.40
N LEU A 134 -8.45 40.93 0.12
CA LEU A 134 -8.90 39.69 -0.53
C LEU A 134 -7.75 38.67 -0.59
N TRP A 135 -8.08 37.39 -0.72
CA TRP A 135 -7.11 36.34 -1.07
C TRP A 135 -6.65 36.50 -2.52
N GLU A 136 -5.37 36.26 -2.79
CA GLU A 136 -4.83 36.24 -4.16
C GLU A 136 -5.22 34.95 -4.90
N ASN A 137 -5.31 33.82 -4.18
CA ASN A 137 -5.76 32.53 -4.71
C ASN A 137 -6.64 31.79 -3.68
N SER A 138 -7.97 31.95 -3.75
CA SER A 138 -8.90 31.22 -2.89
C SER A 138 -9.52 29.98 -3.55
N TYR A 139 -9.34 29.77 -4.85
CA TYR A 139 -10.13 28.80 -5.64
C TYR A 139 -10.12 27.39 -5.04
N THR A 140 -8.93 26.83 -4.77
CA THR A 140 -8.79 25.47 -4.24
C THR A 140 -9.47 25.28 -2.88
N TYR A 141 -9.44 26.30 -2.01
CA TYR A 141 -10.05 26.19 -0.68
C TYR A 141 -11.55 26.49 -0.70
N ASP A 142 -12.00 27.40 -1.55
CA ASP A 142 -13.43 27.62 -1.81
C ASP A 142 -14.08 26.31 -2.28
N GLU A 143 -13.43 25.60 -3.21
CA GLU A 143 -13.82 24.26 -3.67
C GLU A 143 -13.88 23.23 -2.54
N VAL A 144 -12.79 23.04 -1.78
CA VAL A 144 -12.73 22.06 -0.68
C VAL A 144 -13.78 22.36 0.39
N ILE A 145 -13.99 23.64 0.74
CA ILE A 145 -14.96 24.02 1.75
C ILE A 145 -16.39 23.81 1.22
N PHE A 146 -16.69 24.08 -0.05
CA PHE A 146 -18.01 23.77 -0.62
C PHE A 146 -18.35 22.27 -0.56
N TYR A 147 -17.40 21.38 -0.88
CA TYR A 147 -17.63 19.94 -0.74
C TYR A 147 -17.85 19.51 0.71
N ARG A 148 -17.14 20.12 1.68
CA ARG A 148 -17.33 19.84 3.11
C ARG A 148 -18.68 20.35 3.62
N LEU A 149 -19.09 21.55 3.21
CA LEU A 149 -20.41 22.08 3.52
C LEU A 149 -21.52 21.19 2.94
N ARG A 150 -21.34 20.66 1.72
CA ARG A 150 -22.29 19.71 1.13
C ARG A 150 -22.41 18.46 1.99
N LYS A 151 -21.29 17.91 2.45
CA LYS A 151 -21.28 16.75 3.37
C LYS A 151 -22.04 17.06 4.66
N ALA A 152 -21.82 18.23 5.26
CA ALA A 152 -22.53 18.66 6.48
C ALA A 152 -24.05 18.87 6.25
N VAL A 153 -24.46 19.27 5.05
CA VAL A 153 -25.88 19.33 4.66
C VAL A 153 -26.47 17.93 4.51
N ALA A 154 -25.75 16.99 3.89
CA ALA A 154 -26.18 15.61 3.69
C ALA A 154 -26.32 14.83 5.01
N THR A 155 -25.46 15.08 6.00
CA THR A 155 -25.52 14.46 7.33
C THR A 155 -26.55 15.12 8.27
N GLY A 156 -27.24 16.18 7.82
CA GLY A 156 -28.21 16.93 8.64
C GLY A 156 -27.59 17.70 9.81
N SER A 157 -26.26 17.91 9.83
CA SER A 157 -25.61 18.72 10.86
C SER A 157 -25.73 20.23 10.58
N ALA A 158 -25.84 20.64 9.31
CA ALA A 158 -25.77 22.04 8.91
C ALA A 158 -27.12 22.82 8.89
N ILE A 159 -28.24 22.21 8.52
CA ILE A 159 -29.56 22.89 8.38
C ILE A 159 -30.60 22.11 9.18
N ARG A 160 -31.10 22.69 10.27
CA ARG A 160 -32.08 22.05 11.18
C ARG A 160 -33.34 22.87 11.44
N HIS A 161 -33.27 24.19 11.32
CA HIS A 161 -34.39 25.08 11.61
C HIS A 161 -34.77 25.91 10.37
N GLY A 162 -36.08 26.10 10.15
CA GLY A 162 -36.61 26.87 9.02
C GLY A 162 -36.21 28.35 8.98
N LYS A 163 -35.68 28.91 10.09
CA LYS A 163 -35.14 30.28 10.16
C LYS A 163 -33.80 30.40 9.45
N ASP A 164 -32.91 29.41 9.59
CA ASP A 164 -31.57 29.41 9.00
C ASP A 164 -31.64 29.26 7.47
N VAL A 165 -32.68 28.57 6.98
CA VAL A 165 -32.95 28.36 5.55
C VAL A 165 -33.07 29.69 4.79
N PHE A 166 -33.70 30.70 5.40
CA PHE A 166 -33.89 32.01 4.76
C PHE A 166 -32.55 32.67 4.43
N GLU A 167 -31.62 32.67 5.39
CA GLU A 167 -30.33 33.34 5.26
C GLU A 167 -29.37 32.54 4.37
N VAL A 168 -29.36 31.22 4.49
CA VAL A 168 -28.57 30.32 3.62
C VAL A 168 -28.98 30.47 2.16
N CYS A 169 -30.29 30.46 1.85
CA CYS A 169 -30.78 30.64 0.49
C CYS A 169 -30.42 32.02 -0.09
N LEU A 170 -30.44 33.08 0.73
CA LEU A 170 -30.01 34.41 0.31
C LEU A 170 -28.50 34.46 0.01
N MET A 171 -27.68 33.75 0.79
CA MET A 171 -26.24 33.62 0.54
C MET A 171 -25.96 32.82 -0.74
N MET A 172 -26.72 31.74 -1.00
CA MET A 172 -26.65 31.00 -2.26
C MET A 172 -26.96 31.90 -3.46
N ALA A 173 -28.00 32.74 -3.36
CA ALA A 173 -28.33 33.71 -4.40
C ALA A 173 -27.20 34.72 -4.66
N LYS A 174 -26.52 35.19 -3.60
CA LYS A 174 -25.37 36.10 -3.74
C LYS A 174 -24.17 35.42 -4.41
N TRP A 175 -23.88 34.17 -4.08
CA TRP A 175 -22.84 33.39 -4.75
C TRP A 175 -23.14 33.15 -6.23
N MET A 176 -24.37 32.75 -6.57
CA MET A 176 -24.80 32.61 -7.97
C MET A 176 -24.60 33.92 -8.75
N MET A 177 -24.98 35.06 -8.18
CA MET A 177 -24.77 36.37 -8.82
C MET A 177 -23.28 36.69 -9.00
N LEU A 178 -22.43 36.39 -8.02
CA LEU A 178 -20.99 36.62 -8.11
C LEU A 178 -20.36 35.79 -9.24
N PHE A 179 -20.69 34.50 -9.32
CA PHE A 179 -20.20 33.64 -10.40
C PHE A 179 -20.69 34.10 -11.77
N THR A 180 -21.97 34.46 -11.93
CA THR A 180 -22.46 35.01 -13.21
C THR A 180 -21.72 36.27 -13.64
N ALA A 181 -21.43 37.18 -12.70
CA ALA A 181 -20.69 38.39 -12.99
C ALA A 181 -19.24 38.08 -13.38
N ALA A 182 -18.59 37.16 -12.68
CA ALA A 182 -17.23 36.73 -12.97
C ALA A 182 -17.13 36.05 -14.35
N SER A 183 -18.02 35.11 -14.68
CA SER A 183 -18.03 34.45 -15.99
C SER A 183 -18.25 35.44 -17.14
N SER A 184 -19.08 36.48 -16.94
CA SER A 184 -19.31 37.53 -17.94
C SER A 184 -18.16 38.53 -18.09
N ALA A 185 -17.30 38.65 -17.08
CA ALA A 185 -16.20 39.59 -17.04
C ALA A 185 -14.94 39.08 -17.77
N LEU A 186 -14.79 37.76 -17.98
CA LEU A 186 -13.69 37.22 -18.77
C LEU A 186 -14.04 37.21 -20.28
N PRO A 187 -13.11 37.60 -21.17
CA PRO A 187 -13.34 37.64 -22.63
C PRO A 187 -13.69 36.26 -23.22
N ALA A 188 -14.54 36.24 -24.25
CA ALA A 188 -14.95 35.02 -24.97
C ALA A 188 -13.78 34.43 -25.78
N GLN A 189 -13.71 33.10 -25.89
CA GLN A 189 -12.76 32.40 -26.76
C GLN A 189 -13.06 32.77 -28.23
N HIS A 190 -12.20 33.57 -28.85
CA HIS A 190 -12.08 33.60 -30.30
C HIS A 190 -10.83 32.79 -30.66
N ASP A 191 -11.02 31.68 -31.38
CA ASP A 191 -9.98 30.76 -31.85
C ASP A 191 -9.07 31.34 -32.96
N GLU A 192 -9.24 32.60 -33.39
CA GLU A 192 -8.54 33.14 -34.57
C GLU A 192 -7.23 33.91 -34.30
N ASP A 193 -6.87 34.25 -33.05
CA ASP A 193 -5.66 35.05 -32.76
C ASP A 193 -4.43 34.24 -32.29
N VAL A 194 -4.38 32.94 -32.58
CA VAL A 194 -3.24 32.06 -32.21
C VAL A 194 -1.99 32.28 -33.11
N ILE A 195 -2.07 33.12 -34.15
CA ILE A 195 -1.02 33.21 -35.19
C ILE A 195 -0.05 34.41 -35.03
N MET A 196 -0.24 35.35 -34.10
CA MET A 196 0.79 36.38 -33.83
C MET A 196 1.58 36.11 -32.55
N GLY A 197 2.80 35.59 -32.75
CA GLY A 197 3.74 35.13 -31.71
C GLY A 197 4.33 36.20 -30.79
N GLY A 198 3.49 36.88 -30.00
CA GLY A 198 3.94 37.87 -29.01
C GLY A 198 3.19 37.92 -27.68
N ILE A 199 2.02 37.28 -27.52
CA ILE A 199 1.14 37.46 -26.34
C ILE A 199 0.78 36.11 -25.67
N GLY A 200 1.72 35.16 -25.60
CA GLY A 200 1.47 33.81 -25.05
C GLY A 200 1.21 33.75 -23.53
N ALA A 201 1.80 34.66 -22.75
CA ALA A 201 1.74 34.61 -21.28
C ALA A 201 0.41 35.14 -20.70
N ALA A 202 -0.19 36.16 -21.31
CA ALA A 202 -1.47 36.71 -20.86
C ALA A 202 -2.65 35.78 -21.23
N TYR A 203 -2.55 35.12 -22.38
CA TYR A 203 -3.55 34.14 -22.82
C TYR A 203 -3.56 32.89 -21.95
N SER A 204 -2.39 32.36 -21.58
CA SER A 204 -2.29 31.20 -20.68
C SER A 204 -2.74 31.51 -19.24
N ALA A 205 -2.46 32.71 -18.73
CA ALA A 205 -2.95 33.16 -17.42
C ALA A 205 -4.48 33.30 -17.38
N THR A 206 -5.08 33.86 -18.43
CA THR A 206 -6.55 34.02 -18.54
C THR A 206 -7.25 32.67 -18.66
N ARG A 207 -6.68 31.72 -19.42
CA ARG A 207 -7.18 30.35 -19.52
C ARG A 207 -7.14 29.63 -18.17
N LYS A 208 -5.99 29.68 -17.47
CA LYS A 208 -5.85 29.09 -16.13
C LYS A 208 -6.84 29.66 -15.12
N MET A 209 -7.10 30.98 -15.18
CA MET A 209 -8.09 31.62 -14.31
C MET A 209 -9.52 31.16 -14.59
N ARG A 210 -9.87 30.93 -15.86
CA ARG A 210 -11.16 30.37 -16.26
C ARG A 210 -11.33 28.92 -15.79
N ASP A 211 -10.33 28.07 -16.01
CA ASP A 211 -10.35 26.67 -15.55
C ASP A 211 -10.52 26.59 -14.02
N GLN A 212 -9.84 27.46 -13.26
CA GLN A 212 -10.00 27.55 -11.80
C GLN A 212 -11.39 28.04 -11.37
N LEU A 213 -11.97 29.01 -12.10
CA LEU A 213 -13.33 29.48 -11.83
C LEU A 213 -14.36 28.37 -12.05
N ASP A 214 -14.20 27.60 -13.13
CA ASP A 214 -15.11 26.51 -13.49
C ASP A 214 -15.10 25.37 -12.45
N ASN A 215 -13.92 25.01 -11.92
CA ASN A 215 -13.80 24.02 -10.84
C ASN A 215 -14.53 24.45 -9.56
N VAL A 216 -14.35 25.70 -9.13
CA VAL A 216 -15.04 26.23 -7.94
C VAL A 216 -16.54 26.34 -8.18
N MET A 217 -16.95 26.74 -9.39
CA MET A 217 -18.36 26.74 -9.79
C MET A 217 -18.97 25.34 -9.74
N ALA A 218 -18.27 24.30 -10.21
CA ALA A 218 -18.72 22.92 -10.13
C ALA A 218 -18.92 22.45 -8.68
N ALA A 219 -17.98 22.74 -7.80
CA ALA A 219 -18.09 22.42 -6.37
C ALA A 219 -19.25 23.19 -5.69
N PHE A 220 -19.46 24.45 -6.05
CA PHE A 220 -20.59 25.24 -5.58
C PHE A 220 -21.94 24.69 -6.08
N VAL A 221 -22.02 24.27 -7.35
CA VAL A 221 -23.23 23.62 -7.91
C VAL A 221 -23.55 22.33 -7.15
N MET A 222 -22.53 21.57 -6.76
CA MET A 222 -22.68 20.38 -5.94
C MET A 222 -23.22 20.69 -4.53
N LEU A 223 -22.82 21.80 -3.91
CA LEU A 223 -23.44 22.27 -2.67
C LEU A 223 -24.89 22.72 -2.90
N LEU A 224 -25.15 23.46 -3.99
CA LEU A 224 -26.46 23.99 -4.34
C LEU A 224 -27.50 22.88 -4.50
N LEU A 225 -27.16 21.80 -5.21
CA LEU A 225 -28.01 20.61 -5.35
C LEU A 225 -28.31 19.97 -3.98
N GLY A 226 -27.30 19.77 -3.14
CA GLY A 226 -27.50 19.18 -1.81
C GLY A 226 -28.39 20.02 -0.89
N ILE A 227 -28.36 21.35 -1.01
CA ILE A 227 -29.27 22.25 -0.28
C ILE A 227 -30.70 22.17 -0.85
N PHE A 228 -30.85 22.09 -2.17
CA PHE A 228 -32.16 22.03 -2.83
C PHE A 228 -32.86 20.67 -2.69
N GLU A 229 -32.10 19.59 -2.51
CA GLU A 229 -32.62 18.25 -2.21
C GLU A 229 -32.95 18.07 -0.72
N ASN A 230 -32.57 19.01 0.16
CA ASN A 230 -32.78 18.88 1.60
C ASN A 230 -34.28 19.08 1.98
N PRO A 231 -34.90 18.14 2.71
CA PRO A 231 -36.34 18.20 3.00
C PRO A 231 -36.73 19.38 3.91
N VAL A 232 -35.85 19.78 4.83
CA VAL A 232 -36.09 20.94 5.73
C VAL A 232 -36.11 22.24 4.94
N VAL A 233 -35.25 22.35 3.91
CA VAL A 233 -35.20 23.50 3.02
C VAL A 233 -36.45 23.56 2.14
N LEU A 234 -36.85 22.43 1.55
CA LEU A 234 -38.06 22.35 0.72
C LEU A 234 -39.33 22.68 1.53
N GLN A 235 -39.42 22.18 2.76
CA GLN A 235 -40.54 22.48 3.65
C GLN A 235 -40.61 23.98 3.99
N ALA A 236 -39.49 24.61 4.35
CA ALA A 236 -39.44 26.04 4.65
C ALA A 236 -39.71 26.92 3.42
N LEU A 237 -39.28 26.50 2.22
CA LEU A 237 -39.54 27.23 0.96
C LEU A 237 -41.02 27.19 0.54
N ASN A 238 -41.79 26.22 1.01
CA ASN A 238 -43.24 26.14 0.80
C ASN A 238 -44.01 27.17 1.66
N GLU A 239 -43.40 27.70 2.72
CA GLU A 239 -44.08 28.64 3.62
C GLU A 239 -44.29 30.02 2.98
N SER A 240 -45.31 30.75 3.46
CA SER A 240 -45.70 32.04 2.87
C SER A 240 -44.67 33.16 3.09
N TYR A 241 -43.84 33.07 4.14
CA TYR A 241 -42.84 34.10 4.46
C TYR A 241 -41.58 34.04 3.59
N THR A 242 -41.34 32.96 2.85
CA THR A 242 -40.15 32.78 1.98
C THR A 242 -40.36 33.25 0.53
N LYS A 243 -41.48 33.93 0.25
CA LYS A 243 -41.80 34.45 -1.09
C LYS A 243 -40.70 35.35 -1.69
N SER A 244 -40.05 36.18 -0.86
CA SER A 244 -38.92 37.01 -1.28
C SER A 244 -37.68 36.19 -1.65
N VAL A 245 -37.41 35.12 -0.90
CA VAL A 245 -36.30 34.19 -1.14
C VAL A 245 -36.54 33.36 -2.40
N ARG A 246 -37.75 32.83 -2.60
CA ARG A 246 -38.12 32.10 -3.83
C ARG A 246 -37.93 32.97 -5.08
N ARG A 247 -38.31 34.25 -5.02
CA ARG A 247 -38.05 35.21 -6.10
C ARG A 247 -36.57 35.47 -6.31
N ALA A 248 -35.80 35.63 -5.24
CA ALA A 248 -34.35 35.86 -5.33
C ALA A 248 -33.64 34.65 -5.95
N LEU A 249 -33.96 33.43 -5.51
CA LEU A 249 -33.42 32.17 -6.05
C LEU A 249 -33.84 31.94 -7.50
N SER A 250 -35.12 32.15 -7.84
CA SER A 250 -35.61 32.00 -9.21
C SER A 250 -34.92 32.96 -10.17
N LYS A 251 -34.74 34.23 -9.75
CA LYS A 251 -34.02 35.24 -10.53
C LYS A 251 -32.52 34.92 -10.66
N SER A 252 -31.87 34.47 -9.59
CA SER A 252 -30.44 34.13 -9.65
C SER A 252 -30.20 32.88 -10.50
N LEU A 253 -31.04 31.85 -10.40
CA LEU A 253 -30.97 30.64 -11.22
C LEU A 253 -31.20 30.94 -12.70
N ALA A 254 -32.15 31.81 -13.04
CA ALA A 254 -32.43 32.19 -14.43
C ALA A 254 -31.19 32.81 -15.14
N ASN A 255 -30.34 33.50 -14.39
CA ASN A 255 -29.09 34.07 -14.93
C ASN A 255 -27.91 33.08 -14.82
N PHE A 256 -27.90 32.23 -13.80
CA PHE A 256 -26.80 31.31 -13.50
C PHE A 256 -26.79 30.06 -14.40
N VAL A 257 -27.95 29.49 -14.72
CA VAL A 257 -28.05 28.30 -15.57
C VAL A 257 -27.47 28.54 -16.98
N PRO A 258 -27.77 29.66 -17.69
CA PRO A 258 -27.13 29.95 -18.98
C PRO A 258 -25.62 30.17 -18.87
N ALA A 259 -25.14 30.82 -17.82
CA ALA A 259 -23.71 31.03 -17.59
C ALA A 259 -22.95 29.72 -17.34
N LEU A 260 -23.59 28.75 -16.66
CA LEU A 260 -23.05 27.40 -16.44
C LEU A 260 -22.91 26.61 -17.76
N VAL A 261 -23.87 26.76 -18.68
CA VAL A 261 -23.86 26.07 -19.98
C VAL A 261 -22.87 26.71 -20.97
N GLN A 262 -22.66 28.02 -20.89
CA GLN A 262 -21.73 28.75 -21.76
C GLN A 262 -20.27 28.68 -21.31
N GLY A 263 -19.99 28.47 -20.02
CA GLY A 263 -18.64 28.46 -19.46
C GLY A 263 -17.84 27.17 -19.71
N SER A 264 -18.51 26.03 -19.89
CA SER A 264 -17.83 24.72 -19.97
C SER A 264 -17.24 24.46 -21.36
N SER A 265 -15.93 24.69 -21.54
CA SER A 265 -15.19 24.22 -22.71
C SER A 265 -14.89 22.72 -22.60
N GLN A 266 -15.44 21.92 -23.54
CA GLN A 266 -15.19 20.49 -23.82
C GLN A 266 -15.63 19.42 -22.79
N GLU A 267 -16.46 18.49 -23.29
CA GLU A 267 -16.65 17.09 -22.83
C GLU A 267 -17.03 16.79 -21.38
N THR A 268 -18.21 17.23 -20.91
CA THR A 268 -18.84 16.56 -19.76
C THR A 268 -20.35 16.41 -19.97
N GLN A 269 -20.82 15.20 -20.30
CA GLN A 269 -22.26 14.88 -20.41
C GLN A 269 -23.04 15.16 -19.10
N GLY A 270 -22.36 15.29 -17.96
CA GLY A 270 -22.97 15.58 -16.66
C GLY A 270 -23.44 17.03 -16.45
N THR A 271 -22.79 18.04 -17.04
CA THR A 271 -23.16 19.46 -16.83
C THR A 271 -24.51 19.80 -17.45
N ALA A 272 -24.83 19.23 -18.61
CA ALA A 272 -26.15 19.38 -19.24
C ALA A 272 -27.28 18.76 -18.40
N GLN A 273 -27.03 17.58 -17.81
CA GLN A 273 -27.98 16.92 -16.90
C GLN A 273 -28.19 17.73 -15.61
N ILE A 274 -27.13 18.36 -15.08
CA ILE A 274 -27.20 19.17 -13.86
C ILE A 274 -27.84 20.53 -14.12
N ALA A 275 -27.55 21.16 -15.26
CA ALA A 275 -28.28 22.34 -15.72
C ALA A 275 -29.78 22.03 -15.88
N ALA A 276 -30.13 20.86 -16.42
CA ALA A 276 -31.51 20.39 -16.51
C ALA A 276 -32.14 20.17 -15.13
N LYS A 277 -31.42 19.59 -14.15
CA LYS A 277 -31.91 19.45 -12.76
C LYS A 277 -32.15 20.80 -12.07
N LEU A 278 -31.23 21.76 -12.22
CA LEU A 278 -31.39 23.11 -11.66
C LEU A 278 -32.53 23.88 -12.32
N GLU A 279 -32.70 23.70 -13.63
CA GLU A 279 -33.81 24.30 -14.39
C GLU A 279 -35.15 23.64 -14.04
N MET A 280 -35.18 22.33 -13.83
CA MET A 280 -36.33 21.58 -13.30
C MET A 280 -36.70 22.08 -11.90
N PHE A 281 -35.74 22.29 -11.01
CA PHE A 281 -35.98 22.89 -9.70
C PHE A 281 -36.57 24.31 -9.82
N ARG A 282 -36.06 25.13 -10.74
CA ARG A 282 -36.57 26.48 -11.00
C ARG A 282 -38.00 26.50 -11.56
N THR A 283 -38.29 25.62 -12.51
CA THR A 283 -39.53 25.63 -13.30
C THR A 283 -40.64 24.72 -12.77
N GLN A 284 -40.30 23.69 -12.00
CA GLN A 284 -41.26 22.72 -11.44
C GLN A 284 -41.36 22.85 -9.92
N THR A 285 -40.24 22.83 -9.19
CA THR A 285 -40.27 22.85 -7.71
C THR A 285 -40.57 24.24 -7.15
N LEU A 286 -39.80 25.26 -7.53
CA LEU A 286 -40.04 26.64 -7.08
C LEU A 286 -41.35 27.22 -7.61
N ALA A 287 -41.74 26.85 -8.84
CA ALA A 287 -43.01 27.24 -9.43
C ALA A 287 -44.19 26.44 -8.84
N GLY A 288 -43.99 25.16 -8.47
CA GLY A 288 -45.00 24.32 -7.83
C GLY A 288 -45.29 24.67 -6.36
N PHE A 289 -44.40 25.45 -5.72
CA PHE A 289 -44.71 26.11 -4.44
C PHE A 289 -45.59 27.36 -4.62
N GLU A 290 -45.84 27.83 -5.84
CA GLU A 290 -46.95 28.75 -6.12
C GLU A 290 -48.25 27.95 -6.20
N PRO A 291 -49.35 28.43 -5.61
CA PRO A 291 -50.51 27.58 -5.37
C PRO A 291 -51.26 27.31 -6.68
N VAL A 292 -51.07 26.12 -7.28
CA VAL A 292 -52.04 25.48 -8.18
C VAL A 292 -52.05 23.97 -7.99
N ASP A 293 -53.20 23.51 -7.49
CA ASP A 293 -53.93 22.25 -7.63
C ASP A 293 -53.19 20.91 -7.81
N LYS A 294 -53.23 20.14 -6.73
CA LYS A 294 -52.93 18.71 -6.64
C LYS A 294 -53.87 17.89 -7.53
N LYS A 295 -53.30 17.14 -8.48
CA LYS A 295 -53.70 15.75 -8.77
C LYS A 295 -52.73 15.07 -9.75
N ASN A 296 -52.36 13.84 -9.39
CA ASN A 296 -51.72 12.78 -10.18
C ASN A 296 -50.19 12.68 -10.13
N GLN A 297 -49.70 11.85 -9.21
CA GLN A 297 -48.69 10.83 -9.49
C GLN A 297 -48.58 9.87 -8.29
N ALA A 298 -49.37 8.81 -8.32
CA ALA A 298 -49.23 7.64 -7.46
C ALA A 298 -49.90 6.48 -8.21
N ALA A 299 -49.15 5.84 -9.11
CA ALA A 299 -49.60 4.63 -9.82
C ALA A 299 -48.47 3.80 -10.46
N ASN A 300 -47.19 4.02 -10.14
CA ASN A 300 -46.10 3.34 -10.85
C ASN A 300 -45.04 2.66 -9.94
N GLU A 301 -45.24 2.63 -8.63
CA GLU A 301 -44.19 2.15 -7.69
C GLU A 301 -44.47 0.74 -7.13
N GLU A 302 -45.73 0.28 -7.07
CA GLU A 302 -46.05 -0.98 -6.37
C GLU A 302 -45.91 -2.27 -7.18
N MET A 303 -45.48 -2.24 -8.46
CA MET A 303 -45.35 -3.46 -9.28
C MET A 303 -43.91 -4.00 -9.38
N ASN A 304 -42.90 -3.22 -8.97
CA ASN A 304 -41.49 -3.61 -9.07
C ASN A 304 -40.89 -4.16 -7.77
N GLU A 305 -41.53 -3.96 -6.61
CA GLU A 305 -40.98 -4.39 -5.31
C GLU A 305 -41.26 -5.88 -5.00
N LEU A 306 -42.27 -6.49 -5.62
CA LEU A 306 -42.71 -7.86 -5.28
C LEU A 306 -42.00 -9.00 -6.04
N PHE A 307 -41.08 -8.70 -6.97
CA PHE A 307 -40.29 -9.73 -7.68
C PHE A 307 -38.81 -9.82 -7.25
N ASP A 308 -38.30 -8.88 -6.44
CA ASP A 308 -36.85 -8.72 -6.24
C ASP A 308 -36.27 -9.51 -5.02
N GLU A 309 -37.10 -10.09 -4.15
CA GLU A 309 -36.64 -10.69 -2.87
C GLU A 309 -36.34 -12.21 -2.85
N THR A 310 -36.57 -12.98 -3.92
CA THR A 310 -36.53 -14.46 -3.80
C THR A 310 -35.36 -15.18 -4.51
N ILE A 311 -34.43 -14.48 -5.18
CA ILE A 311 -33.26 -15.12 -5.84
C ILE A 311 -31.97 -14.68 -5.14
N GLY A 312 -31.40 -15.57 -4.32
CA GLY A 312 -30.06 -15.42 -3.76
C GLY A 312 -28.97 -15.69 -4.80
N LEU A 313 -27.75 -15.17 -4.60
CA LEU A 313 -26.60 -15.32 -5.49
C LEU A 313 -26.29 -16.77 -5.89
N GLN A 314 -26.63 -17.73 -5.01
CA GLN A 314 -26.44 -19.16 -5.20
C GLN A 314 -27.44 -19.80 -6.18
N ASN A 315 -28.55 -19.13 -6.50
CA ASN A 315 -29.62 -19.62 -7.38
C ASN A 315 -29.53 -19.08 -8.82
N VAL A 316 -28.50 -18.29 -9.16
CA VAL A 316 -28.28 -17.80 -10.53
C VAL A 316 -27.71 -18.95 -11.37
N VAL A 317 -28.60 -19.65 -12.09
CA VAL A 317 -28.21 -20.71 -13.04
C VAL A 317 -27.66 -20.06 -14.31
N LEU A 318 -26.35 -19.85 -14.35
CA LEU A 318 -25.64 -19.46 -15.57
C LEU A 318 -25.40 -20.69 -16.46
N GLN A 319 -25.42 -20.52 -17.79
CA GLN A 319 -25.00 -21.59 -18.69
C GLN A 319 -23.54 -21.98 -18.39
N PRO A 320 -23.23 -23.29 -18.29
CA PRO A 320 -21.88 -23.75 -18.01
C PRO A 320 -20.97 -23.44 -19.20
N LEU A 321 -19.98 -22.58 -18.98
CA LEU A 321 -18.84 -22.37 -19.85
C LEU A 321 -17.66 -23.16 -19.28
N ASP A 322 -17.13 -24.09 -20.08
CA ASP A 322 -15.95 -24.87 -19.71
C ASP A 322 -14.69 -24.04 -19.97
N ILE A 323 -14.24 -23.32 -18.94
CA ILE A 323 -13.08 -22.43 -19.00
C ILE A 323 -11.83 -23.27 -19.28
N ALA A 324 -11.17 -22.99 -20.41
CA ALA A 324 -9.96 -23.69 -20.80
C ALA A 324 -8.82 -23.41 -19.82
N ARG A 325 -8.08 -24.45 -19.44
CA ARG A 325 -6.82 -24.32 -18.68
C ARG A 325 -5.76 -23.71 -19.59
N SER A 326 -5.43 -22.44 -19.37
CA SER A 326 -4.42 -21.75 -20.17
C SER A 326 -3.03 -21.85 -19.55
N ARG A 327 -2.02 -21.77 -20.43
CA ARG A 327 -0.61 -21.60 -20.04
C ARG A 327 -0.39 -20.31 -19.24
N ALA A 328 -1.19 -19.26 -19.51
CA ALA A 328 -1.07 -17.97 -18.81
C ALA A 328 -1.46 -18.03 -17.33
N GLY A 329 -2.40 -18.89 -16.92
CA GLY A 329 -2.92 -18.85 -15.56
C GLY A 329 -1.87 -19.15 -14.48
N LEU A 330 -1.06 -20.20 -14.63
CA LEU A 330 0.01 -20.51 -13.67
C LEU A 330 1.19 -19.53 -13.83
N TYR A 331 1.50 -19.12 -15.05
CA TYR A 331 2.50 -18.09 -15.34
C TYR A 331 2.21 -16.77 -14.61
N ILE A 332 0.95 -16.31 -14.58
CA ILE A 332 0.52 -15.11 -13.86
C ILE A 332 0.71 -15.28 -12.35
N TYR A 333 0.27 -16.41 -11.80
CA TYR A 333 0.34 -16.70 -10.37
C TYR A 333 1.79 -16.74 -9.88
N LEU A 334 2.70 -17.43 -10.61
CA LEU A 334 4.12 -17.51 -10.25
C LEU A 334 4.83 -16.16 -10.38
N ASN A 335 4.54 -15.38 -11.43
CA ASN A 335 5.04 -14.02 -11.55
C ASN A 335 4.64 -13.19 -10.32
N ALA A 336 3.38 -13.24 -9.90
CA ALA A 336 2.91 -12.53 -8.72
C ALA A 336 3.59 -12.99 -7.43
N ALA A 337 3.81 -14.30 -7.27
CA ALA A 337 4.44 -14.87 -6.08
C ALA A 337 5.93 -14.52 -5.92
N LEU A 338 6.65 -14.24 -7.01
CA LEU A 338 8.11 -14.07 -7.04
C LEU A 338 8.58 -12.62 -7.30
N ILE A 339 7.68 -11.71 -7.67
CA ILE A 339 8.02 -10.33 -8.07
C ILE A 339 8.49 -9.43 -6.92
N GLY A 340 8.00 -9.69 -5.71
CA GLY A 340 8.35 -8.98 -4.49
C GLY A 340 8.94 -9.93 -3.46
N ARG A 341 8.52 -9.79 -2.20
CA ARG A 341 8.75 -10.82 -1.17
C ARG A 341 8.20 -12.15 -1.69
N PRO A 342 8.97 -13.25 -1.65
CA PRO A 342 8.44 -14.56 -2.03
C PRO A 342 7.21 -14.92 -1.19
N LEU A 343 6.10 -15.25 -1.87
CA LEU A 343 4.83 -15.64 -1.26
C LEU A 343 4.45 -17.08 -1.64
N LEU A 344 5.37 -18.02 -1.40
CA LEU A 344 5.21 -19.43 -1.78
C LEU A 344 5.01 -20.30 -0.54
N ASP A 345 3.93 -20.04 0.20
CA ASP A 345 3.51 -20.94 1.27
C ASP A 345 3.01 -22.25 0.67
N ASP A 346 3.63 -23.36 1.06
CA ASP A 346 3.43 -24.68 0.47
C ASP A 346 1.95 -25.07 0.50
N ALA A 347 1.29 -24.93 1.66
CA ALA A 347 -0.13 -25.27 1.81
C ALA A 347 -1.02 -24.47 0.83
N SER A 348 -0.75 -23.17 0.67
CA SER A 348 -1.50 -22.31 -0.24
C SER A 348 -1.25 -22.66 -1.71
N LEU A 349 0.00 -22.93 -2.07
CA LEU A 349 0.40 -23.30 -3.42
C LEU A 349 -0.20 -24.66 -3.81
N TYR A 350 -0.13 -25.66 -2.93
CA TYR A 350 -0.75 -26.96 -3.17
C TYR A 350 -2.26 -26.85 -3.30
N SER A 351 -2.93 -26.09 -2.43
CA SER A 351 -4.37 -25.88 -2.53
C SER A 351 -4.74 -25.23 -3.87
N TYR A 352 -3.99 -24.21 -4.30
CA TYR A 352 -4.20 -23.56 -5.59
C TYR A 352 -3.98 -24.52 -6.77
N LEU A 353 -2.89 -25.27 -6.78
CA LEU A 353 -2.60 -26.25 -7.83
C LEU A 353 -3.65 -27.37 -7.87
N HIS A 354 -3.99 -27.94 -6.72
CA HIS A 354 -5.00 -28.99 -6.61
C HIS A 354 -6.36 -28.54 -7.15
N ASN A 355 -6.82 -27.34 -6.78
CA ASN A 355 -8.09 -26.79 -7.25
C ASN A 355 -8.06 -26.46 -8.75
N ARG A 356 -6.91 -26.01 -9.29
CA ARG A 356 -6.75 -25.66 -10.70
C ARG A 356 -6.79 -26.88 -11.62
N PHE A 357 -6.15 -27.97 -11.19
CA PHE A 357 -5.99 -29.19 -11.98
C PHE A 357 -6.95 -30.31 -11.58
N GLU A 358 -7.86 -30.05 -10.65
CA GLU A 358 -8.86 -31.01 -10.15
C GLU A 358 -8.22 -32.32 -9.65
N GLY A 359 -7.01 -32.20 -9.07
CA GLY A 359 -6.22 -33.34 -8.59
C GLY A 359 -5.38 -34.06 -9.64
N ASP A 360 -5.33 -33.62 -10.91
CA ASP A 360 -4.44 -34.20 -11.93
C ASP A 360 -2.98 -33.77 -11.73
N ILE A 361 -2.23 -34.62 -11.03
CA ILE A 361 -0.83 -34.39 -10.64
C ILE A 361 0.11 -34.36 -11.86
N GLN A 362 -0.16 -35.14 -12.91
CA GLN A 362 0.71 -35.22 -14.10
C GLN A 362 0.66 -33.91 -14.90
N SER A 363 -0.55 -33.43 -15.21
CA SER A 363 -0.71 -32.14 -15.89
C SER A 363 -0.19 -30.97 -15.05
N THR A 364 -0.40 -31.04 -13.72
CA THR A 364 0.14 -30.05 -12.78
C THR A 364 1.66 -29.96 -12.87
N ALA A 365 2.36 -31.11 -12.87
CA ALA A 365 3.82 -31.16 -12.95
C ALA A 365 4.35 -30.56 -14.25
N ILE A 366 3.75 -30.91 -15.40
CA ILE A 366 4.16 -30.39 -16.71
C ILE A 366 4.00 -28.86 -16.75
N ASP A 367 2.82 -28.36 -16.39
CA ASP A 367 2.52 -26.93 -16.46
C ASP A 367 3.32 -26.13 -15.42
N LEU A 368 3.63 -26.70 -14.25
CA LEU A 368 4.47 -26.07 -13.24
C LEU A 368 5.91 -25.87 -13.73
N ILE A 369 6.50 -26.90 -14.35
CA ILE A 369 7.84 -26.79 -14.93
C ILE A 369 7.83 -25.74 -16.04
N LEU A 370 6.87 -25.81 -16.96
CA LEU A 370 6.76 -24.87 -18.08
C LEU A 370 6.59 -23.42 -17.61
N ALA A 371 5.65 -23.17 -16.69
CA ALA A 371 5.42 -21.84 -16.15
C ALA A 371 6.66 -21.29 -15.43
N SER A 372 7.44 -22.15 -14.76
CA SER A 372 8.68 -21.74 -14.08
C SER A 372 9.76 -21.30 -15.08
N PHE A 373 9.93 -22.02 -16.19
CA PHE A 373 10.81 -21.58 -17.29
C PHE A 373 10.27 -20.31 -17.97
N ASP A 374 8.95 -20.18 -18.11
CA ASP A 374 8.33 -19.01 -18.73
C ASP A 374 8.54 -17.73 -17.92
N VAL A 375 8.48 -17.83 -16.58
CA VAL A 375 8.81 -16.71 -15.66
C VAL A 375 10.26 -16.25 -15.85
N LEU A 376 11.21 -17.19 -15.96
CA LEU A 376 12.61 -16.87 -16.24
C LEU A 376 12.77 -16.22 -17.63
N ALA A 377 12.14 -16.77 -18.67
CA ALA A 377 12.18 -16.21 -20.02
C ALA A 377 11.62 -14.78 -20.07
N SER A 378 10.51 -14.53 -19.38
CA SER A 378 9.91 -13.20 -19.27
C SER A 378 10.85 -12.18 -18.62
N ALA A 379 11.58 -12.59 -17.57
CA ALA A 379 12.56 -11.72 -16.92
C ALA A 379 13.70 -11.32 -17.88
N ILE A 380 14.12 -12.24 -18.77
CA ILE A 380 15.11 -11.97 -19.82
C ILE A 380 14.58 -10.95 -20.82
N PHE A 381 13.39 -11.17 -21.39
CA PHE A 381 12.81 -10.25 -22.39
C PHE A 381 12.53 -8.84 -21.86
N ARG A 382 12.40 -8.70 -20.54
CA ARG A 382 12.18 -7.42 -19.86
C ARG A 382 13.46 -6.75 -19.39
N ASN A 383 14.63 -7.35 -19.62
CA ASN A 383 15.93 -6.91 -19.10
C ASN A 383 15.88 -6.65 -17.59
N GLU A 384 15.30 -7.57 -16.81
CA GLU A 384 15.34 -7.46 -15.36
C GLU A 384 16.78 -7.52 -14.84
N GLY A 385 17.05 -6.82 -13.72
CA GLY A 385 18.38 -6.78 -13.13
C GLY A 385 18.92 -8.18 -12.82
N GLN A 386 20.23 -8.39 -13.01
CA GLN A 386 20.89 -9.69 -12.83
C GLN A 386 20.63 -10.30 -11.43
N ARG A 387 20.36 -9.47 -10.43
CA ARG A 387 20.03 -9.90 -9.06
C ARG A 387 18.68 -10.62 -8.95
N SER A 388 17.72 -10.33 -9.83
CA SER A 388 16.45 -11.07 -9.89
C SER A 388 16.63 -12.50 -10.39
N ALA A 389 17.64 -12.76 -11.22
CA ALA A 389 17.95 -14.10 -11.73
C ALA A 389 18.19 -15.10 -10.59
N HIS A 390 18.85 -14.66 -9.52
CA HIS A 390 19.22 -15.52 -8.40
C HIS A 390 17.99 -16.17 -7.74
N LEU A 391 16.95 -15.39 -7.43
CA LEU A 391 15.72 -15.93 -6.85
C LEU A 391 15.00 -16.86 -7.83
N LEU A 392 14.81 -16.42 -9.08
CA LEU A 392 14.03 -17.19 -10.07
C LEU A 392 14.68 -18.53 -10.39
N ARG A 393 16.02 -18.57 -10.48
CA ARG A 393 16.78 -19.81 -10.62
C ARG A 393 16.70 -20.67 -9.37
N SER A 394 16.87 -20.08 -8.19
CA SER A 394 16.77 -20.82 -6.94
C SER A 394 15.37 -21.44 -6.76
N TYR A 395 14.31 -20.73 -7.17
CA TYR A 395 12.96 -21.29 -7.24
C TYR A 395 12.89 -22.50 -8.18
N LEU A 396 13.35 -22.36 -9.43
CA LEU A 396 13.33 -23.44 -10.41
C LEU A 396 14.18 -24.65 -9.99
N ILE A 397 15.38 -24.43 -9.45
CA ILE A 397 16.36 -25.50 -9.20
C ILE A 397 16.18 -26.11 -7.80
N ASN A 398 15.83 -25.32 -6.79
CA ASN A 398 15.71 -25.82 -5.41
C ASN A 398 14.26 -26.09 -4.98
N LYS A 399 13.29 -25.26 -5.37
CA LYS A 399 11.90 -25.38 -4.89
C LYS A 399 11.05 -26.32 -5.77
N VAL A 400 11.12 -26.19 -7.09
CA VAL A 400 10.29 -27.00 -8.01
C VAL A 400 10.55 -28.51 -7.88
N PRO A 401 11.80 -29.02 -7.83
CA PRO A 401 12.04 -30.45 -7.66
C PRO A 401 11.47 -31.00 -6.35
N LEU A 402 11.53 -30.21 -5.27
CA LEU A 402 10.94 -30.59 -3.98
C LEU A 402 9.41 -30.70 -4.05
N ILE A 403 8.73 -29.79 -4.78
CA ILE A 403 7.30 -29.90 -5.04
C ILE A 403 6.98 -31.16 -5.87
N LEU A 404 7.76 -31.47 -6.89
CA LEU A 404 7.58 -32.68 -7.70
C LEU A 404 7.83 -33.96 -6.89
N ALA A 405 8.79 -33.96 -5.97
CA ALA A 405 9.02 -35.08 -5.06
C ALA A 405 7.82 -35.32 -4.13
N SER A 406 7.14 -34.26 -3.70
CA SER A 406 5.91 -34.39 -2.91
C SER A 406 4.75 -35.03 -3.68
N PHE A 407 4.68 -34.78 -4.99
CA PHE A 407 3.70 -35.42 -5.87
C PHE A 407 3.98 -36.92 -6.03
N ALA A 408 5.25 -37.30 -6.15
CA ALA A 408 5.64 -38.71 -6.16
C ALA A 408 5.29 -39.41 -4.84
N ALA A 409 5.55 -38.78 -3.69
CA ALA A 409 5.27 -39.33 -2.37
C ALA A 409 3.77 -39.50 -2.06
N THR A 410 2.89 -38.74 -2.73
CA THR A 410 1.44 -38.73 -2.49
C THR A 410 0.65 -39.45 -3.58
N ALA A 411 1.32 -39.93 -4.62
CA ALA A 411 0.69 -40.68 -5.70
C ALA A 411 0.13 -42.00 -5.18
N SER A 412 -1.14 -42.27 -5.50
CA SER A 412 -1.75 -43.56 -5.22
C SER A 412 -1.20 -44.63 -6.16
N PRO A 413 -1.00 -45.89 -5.70
CA PRO A 413 -0.60 -46.98 -6.59
C PRO A 413 -1.59 -47.24 -7.75
N MET A 414 -2.83 -46.76 -7.64
CA MET A 414 -3.84 -46.83 -8.69
C MET A 414 -3.63 -45.79 -9.81
N TYR A 415 -2.94 -44.68 -9.52
CA TYR A 415 -2.60 -43.61 -10.47
C TYR A 415 -1.13 -43.20 -10.26
N PRO A 416 -0.18 -44.00 -10.79
CA PRO A 416 1.25 -43.78 -10.55
C PRO A 416 1.72 -42.46 -11.18
N PHE A 417 2.50 -41.69 -10.42
CA PHE A 417 3.14 -40.47 -10.92
C PHE A 417 4.45 -40.82 -11.63
N ASN A 418 4.47 -40.65 -12.96
CA ASN A 418 5.70 -40.78 -13.76
C ASN A 418 6.40 -39.42 -13.89
N SER A 419 7.41 -39.20 -13.05
CA SER A 419 8.20 -37.97 -13.00
C SER A 419 9.05 -37.75 -14.26
N GLU A 420 9.72 -38.80 -14.74
CA GLU A 420 10.60 -38.74 -15.92
C GLU A 420 9.84 -38.34 -17.18
N LEU A 421 8.64 -38.90 -17.40
CA LEU A 421 7.78 -38.55 -18.52
C LEU A 421 7.28 -37.10 -18.44
N CYS A 422 6.89 -36.64 -17.24
CA CYS A 422 6.49 -35.24 -17.03
C CYS A 422 7.62 -34.26 -17.36
N ILE A 423 8.83 -34.55 -16.86
CA ILE A 423 10.01 -33.72 -17.08
C ILE A 423 10.39 -33.71 -18.57
N THR A 424 10.38 -34.87 -19.22
CA THR A 424 10.64 -34.99 -20.67
C THR A 424 9.65 -34.15 -21.48
N ASN A 425 8.36 -34.28 -21.20
CA ASN A 425 7.30 -33.54 -21.89
C ASN A 425 7.43 -32.03 -21.69
N ALA A 426 7.73 -31.58 -20.47
CA ALA A 426 7.94 -30.17 -20.20
C ALA A 426 9.19 -29.63 -20.93
N LEU A 427 10.34 -30.29 -20.79
CA LEU A 427 11.61 -29.85 -21.42
C LEU A 427 11.56 -29.82 -22.96
N SER A 428 10.70 -30.65 -23.58
CA SER A 428 10.46 -30.65 -25.03
C SER A 428 9.74 -29.39 -25.53
N ARG A 429 9.01 -28.68 -24.65
CA ARG A 429 8.25 -27.46 -24.98
C ARG A 429 8.94 -26.18 -24.52
N VAL A 430 10.05 -26.29 -23.78
CA VAL A 430 10.90 -25.15 -23.39
C VAL A 430 11.67 -24.65 -24.62
N ASP A 431 11.62 -23.35 -24.88
CA ASP A 431 12.30 -22.74 -26.02
C ASP A 431 13.84 -22.83 -25.90
N THR A 432 14.45 -23.57 -26.83
CA THR A 432 15.90 -23.77 -26.90
C THR A 432 16.64 -22.53 -27.39
N ASN A 433 15.96 -21.54 -27.99
CA ASN A 433 16.60 -20.28 -28.35
C ASN A 433 16.85 -19.41 -27.11
N THR A 434 15.87 -19.40 -26.19
CA THR A 434 16.00 -18.68 -24.91
C THR A 434 16.89 -19.44 -23.92
N PHE A 435 16.78 -20.77 -23.87
CA PHE A 435 17.58 -21.64 -23.00
C PHE A 435 18.45 -22.60 -23.84
N PRO A 436 19.63 -22.14 -24.30
CA PRO A 436 20.53 -22.92 -25.16
C PRO A 436 21.00 -24.22 -24.50
N THR A 437 21.30 -25.23 -25.33
CA THR A 437 21.98 -26.45 -24.89
C THR A 437 23.46 -26.16 -24.61
N LEU A 438 24.12 -27.02 -23.82
CA LEU A 438 25.54 -26.84 -23.45
C LEU A 438 26.45 -26.65 -24.67
N SER A 439 26.28 -27.46 -25.73
CA SER A 439 27.00 -27.31 -26.99
C SER A 439 26.86 -25.90 -27.61
N SER A 440 25.65 -25.32 -27.58
CA SER A 440 25.41 -23.97 -28.13
C SER A 440 25.90 -22.83 -27.23
N LEU A 441 26.04 -23.07 -25.92
CA LEU A 441 26.63 -22.10 -24.98
C LEU A 441 28.14 -21.94 -25.21
N PHE A 442 28.85 -23.01 -25.53
CA PHE A 442 30.30 -22.95 -25.84
C PHE A 442 30.62 -22.16 -27.13
N GLU A 443 29.67 -22.05 -28.06
CA GLU A 443 29.82 -21.28 -29.30
C GLU A 443 29.54 -19.78 -29.13
N SER A 444 28.74 -19.40 -28.13
CA SER A 444 28.18 -18.04 -27.99
C SER A 444 28.96 -17.11 -27.06
N GLY A 445 29.80 -17.61 -26.16
CA GLY A 445 30.76 -16.82 -25.36
C GLY A 445 30.16 -15.74 -24.43
N GLU A 446 28.83 -15.63 -24.34
CA GLU A 446 28.12 -14.68 -23.47
C GLU A 446 27.63 -15.38 -22.20
N ASN A 447 28.19 -15.01 -21.04
CA ASN A 447 27.74 -15.49 -19.74
C ASN A 447 26.54 -14.67 -19.26
N ASN A 448 25.33 -15.12 -19.58
CA ASN A 448 24.10 -14.54 -19.04
C ASN A 448 23.59 -15.36 -17.83
N PRO A 449 23.52 -14.78 -16.62
CA PRO A 449 23.11 -15.50 -15.42
C PRO A 449 21.69 -16.06 -15.50
N PHE A 450 20.84 -15.58 -16.42
CA PHE A 450 19.48 -16.09 -16.59
C PHE A 450 19.39 -17.36 -17.46
N THR A 451 20.38 -17.65 -18.31
CA THR A 451 20.30 -18.73 -19.31
C THR A 451 21.38 -19.80 -19.15
N GLU A 452 22.51 -19.45 -18.54
CA GLU A 452 23.65 -20.35 -18.35
C GLU A 452 23.25 -21.58 -17.51
N SER A 453 23.55 -22.79 -18.02
CA SER A 453 23.35 -24.10 -17.36
C SER A 453 21.96 -24.43 -16.78
N VAL A 454 20.93 -23.57 -16.94
CA VAL A 454 19.64 -23.71 -16.24
C VAL A 454 18.99 -25.07 -16.43
N ARG A 455 18.97 -25.58 -17.67
CA ARG A 455 18.40 -26.90 -17.98
C ARG A 455 19.17 -28.03 -17.31
N SER A 456 20.51 -27.94 -17.33
CA SER A 456 21.41 -28.93 -16.71
C SER A 456 21.26 -28.93 -15.19
N ASP A 457 21.28 -27.75 -14.57
CA ASP A 457 21.15 -27.59 -13.12
C ASP A 457 19.78 -28.11 -12.64
N PHE A 458 18.70 -27.81 -13.37
CA PHE A 458 17.35 -28.31 -13.05
C PHE A 458 17.24 -29.84 -13.14
N VAL A 459 17.79 -30.46 -14.20
CA VAL A 459 17.77 -31.93 -14.35
C VAL A 459 18.63 -32.59 -13.28
N THR A 460 19.79 -32.01 -12.95
CA THR A 460 20.69 -32.49 -11.89
C THR A 460 20.00 -32.44 -10.53
N ALA A 461 19.29 -31.34 -10.22
CA ALA A 461 18.50 -31.24 -8.99
C ALA A 461 17.32 -32.23 -8.96
N CYS A 462 16.65 -32.48 -10.10
CA CYS A 462 15.65 -33.54 -10.20
C CYS A 462 16.24 -34.93 -9.91
N CYS A 463 17.45 -35.21 -10.42
CA CYS A 463 18.17 -36.45 -10.16
C CYS A 463 18.53 -36.58 -8.66
N LEU A 464 19.00 -35.50 -8.03
CA LEU A 464 19.34 -35.45 -6.61
C LEU A 464 18.18 -35.83 -5.69
N HIS A 465 16.95 -35.46 -6.07
CA HIS A 465 15.73 -35.78 -5.32
C HIS A 465 15.04 -37.08 -5.79
N GLY A 466 15.71 -37.90 -6.59
CA GLY A 466 15.21 -39.21 -7.02
C GLY A 466 14.07 -39.17 -8.04
N LEU A 467 13.84 -38.05 -8.71
CA LEU A 467 12.79 -37.91 -9.72
C LEU A 467 13.18 -38.48 -11.08
N VAL A 468 14.47 -38.57 -11.36
CA VAL A 468 15.04 -39.03 -12.64
C VAL A 468 16.27 -39.88 -12.32
N PRO A 469 16.48 -41.01 -13.01
CA PRO A 469 17.71 -41.79 -12.86
C PRO A 469 18.90 -41.09 -13.54
N GLU A 470 20.11 -41.24 -13.00
CA GLU A 470 21.33 -40.64 -13.55
C GLU A 470 21.54 -40.96 -15.05
N SER A 471 21.16 -42.18 -15.47
CA SER A 471 21.28 -42.63 -16.86
C SER A 471 20.39 -41.87 -17.87
N SER A 472 19.42 -41.10 -17.39
CA SER A 472 18.49 -40.32 -18.23
C SER A 472 18.90 -38.86 -18.38
N ILE A 473 19.92 -38.38 -17.66
CA ILE A 473 20.38 -36.98 -17.73
C ILE A 473 20.77 -36.59 -19.16
N ASP A 474 21.67 -37.35 -19.78
CA ASP A 474 22.14 -37.08 -21.16
C ASP A 474 20.98 -37.18 -22.19
N LYS A 475 20.03 -38.10 -21.96
CA LYS A 475 18.85 -38.26 -22.84
C LYS A 475 17.91 -37.06 -22.77
N LEU A 476 17.69 -36.50 -21.57
CA LEU A 476 16.80 -35.37 -21.34
C LEU A 476 17.39 -34.05 -21.82
N LEU A 477 18.71 -33.90 -21.72
CA LEU A 477 19.42 -32.71 -22.17
C LEU A 477 19.71 -32.74 -23.68
N GLY A 478 19.79 -33.94 -24.27
CA GLY A 478 20.14 -34.12 -25.68
C GLY A 478 21.62 -33.84 -25.99
N ASP A 479 22.46 -33.78 -24.94
CA ASP A 479 23.89 -33.43 -24.97
C ASP A 479 24.60 -34.09 -23.78
N TYR A 480 25.93 -34.18 -23.81
CA TYR A 480 26.72 -34.73 -22.70
C TYR A 480 26.74 -33.77 -21.50
N ALA A 481 26.28 -34.24 -20.33
CA ALA A 481 26.37 -33.47 -19.09
C ALA A 481 27.80 -33.58 -18.50
N TYR A 482 28.48 -32.43 -18.32
CA TYR A 482 29.77 -32.36 -17.62
C TYR A 482 29.61 -32.22 -16.09
N GLN A 483 28.40 -31.95 -15.60
CA GLN A 483 28.10 -31.81 -14.17
C GLN A 483 27.78 -33.17 -13.56
N THR A 484 28.50 -33.52 -12.50
CA THR A 484 28.21 -34.66 -11.64
C THR A 484 27.33 -34.21 -10.47
N LEU A 485 26.56 -35.14 -9.90
CA LEU A 485 25.82 -34.90 -8.65
C LEU A 485 26.75 -34.31 -7.56
N PRO A 486 26.21 -33.45 -6.67
CA PRO A 486 26.98 -32.87 -5.57
C PRO A 486 27.65 -33.97 -4.74
N ALA A 487 28.94 -33.78 -4.40
CA ALA A 487 29.72 -34.79 -3.66
C ALA A 487 29.14 -35.13 -2.28
N GLY A 488 28.35 -34.22 -1.69
CA GLY A 488 27.65 -34.41 -0.42
C GLY A 488 26.28 -35.10 -0.52
N GLY A 489 25.80 -35.41 -1.73
CA GLY A 489 24.49 -36.00 -1.94
C GLY A 489 23.33 -35.10 -1.48
N ARG A 490 22.16 -35.71 -1.29
CA ARG A 490 20.93 -35.04 -0.83
C ARG A 490 21.01 -34.74 0.65
N TYR A 491 20.73 -33.48 1.03
CA TYR A 491 20.70 -33.08 2.43
C TYR A 491 19.35 -33.33 3.09
N VAL A 492 19.40 -33.64 4.39
CA VAL A 492 18.24 -33.85 5.26
C VAL A 492 18.34 -32.89 6.43
N LYS A 493 17.26 -32.14 6.68
CA LYS A 493 17.18 -31.09 7.70
C LYS A 493 17.71 -31.55 9.06
N ASP A 494 17.17 -32.64 9.62
CA ASP A 494 17.52 -33.09 10.98
C ASP A 494 19.01 -33.45 11.13
N LYS A 495 19.62 -34.02 10.07
CA LYS A 495 21.06 -34.33 10.05
C LYS A 495 21.89 -33.05 10.04
N LEU A 496 21.52 -32.07 9.22
CA LEU A 496 22.21 -30.76 9.17
C LEU A 496 22.10 -30.01 10.50
N VAL A 497 20.93 -30.05 11.15
CA VAL A 497 20.75 -29.43 12.46
C VAL A 497 21.67 -30.09 13.50
N GLN A 498 21.78 -31.42 13.50
CA GLN A 498 22.72 -32.14 14.39
C GLN A 498 24.19 -31.77 14.09
N GLU A 499 24.57 -31.66 12.83
CA GLU A 499 25.90 -31.21 12.42
C GLU A 499 26.19 -29.77 12.89
N CYS A 500 25.24 -28.85 12.76
CA CYS A 500 25.39 -27.45 13.19
C CYS A 500 25.48 -27.29 14.71
N VAL A 501 24.78 -28.13 15.48
CA VAL A 501 24.91 -28.16 16.94
C VAL A 501 26.28 -28.70 17.37
N ALA A 502 26.85 -29.64 16.62
CA ALA A 502 28.16 -30.19 16.90
C ALA A 502 29.32 -29.28 16.44
N ASP A 503 29.15 -28.58 15.32
CA ASP A 503 30.13 -27.67 14.71
C ASP A 503 29.46 -26.37 14.26
N HIS A 504 29.66 -25.30 15.04
CA HIS A 504 29.11 -23.97 14.72
C HIS A 504 29.68 -23.39 13.41
N ASP A 505 30.90 -23.76 13.01
CA ASP A 505 31.46 -23.30 11.73
C ASP A 505 30.77 -23.95 10.53
N ARG A 506 30.17 -25.14 10.70
CA ARG A 506 29.34 -25.78 9.67
C ARG A 506 28.16 -24.89 9.29
N MET A 507 27.54 -24.24 10.27
CA MET A 507 26.42 -23.32 10.05
C MET A 507 26.80 -22.17 9.10
N LEU A 508 27.98 -21.57 9.27
CA LEU A 508 28.46 -20.48 8.43
C LEU A 508 28.81 -20.98 7.00
N ARG A 509 29.33 -22.20 6.87
CA ARG A 509 29.60 -22.81 5.55
C ARG A 509 28.30 -23.06 4.77
N LEU A 510 27.24 -23.50 5.44
CA LEU A 510 25.93 -23.73 4.81
C LEU A 510 25.34 -22.46 4.18
N ILE A 511 25.57 -21.28 4.76
CA ILE A 511 25.15 -19.99 4.18
C ILE A 511 25.80 -19.76 2.82
N THR A 512 27.08 -20.12 2.69
CA THR A 512 27.81 -19.99 1.42
C THR A 512 27.33 -21.02 0.40
N GLU A 513 26.83 -22.18 0.85
CA GLU A 513 26.26 -23.22 -0.03
C GLU A 513 24.90 -22.81 -0.61
N LEU A 514 24.12 -21.95 0.05
CA LEU A 514 22.87 -21.39 -0.50
C LEU A 514 23.11 -20.67 -1.84
N GLU A 515 24.30 -20.12 -2.05
CA GLU A 515 24.65 -19.40 -3.28
C GLU A 515 24.84 -20.33 -4.49
N LYS A 516 25.15 -21.61 -4.27
CA LYS A 516 25.57 -22.54 -5.33
C LYS A 516 24.41 -23.17 -6.12
N MET A 517 23.17 -23.04 -5.64
CA MET A 517 21.96 -23.56 -6.30
C MET A 517 22.03 -25.05 -6.69
N GLU A 518 22.57 -25.91 -5.83
CA GLU A 518 22.80 -27.33 -6.15
C GLU A 518 21.59 -28.26 -5.88
N GLY A 519 20.40 -27.72 -5.63
CA GLY A 519 19.19 -28.49 -5.31
C GLY A 519 18.97 -28.76 -3.81
N ASN A 520 19.95 -28.47 -2.95
CA ASN A 520 19.91 -28.72 -1.50
C ASN A 520 19.44 -27.51 -0.66
N ALA A 521 19.14 -26.35 -1.26
CA ALA A 521 18.88 -25.12 -0.51
C ALA A 521 17.70 -25.22 0.47
N GLY A 522 16.68 -26.03 0.17
CA GLY A 522 15.51 -26.19 1.04
C GLY A 522 15.87 -26.73 2.43
N ALA A 523 16.62 -27.84 2.49
CA ALA A 523 17.06 -28.42 3.76
C ALA A 523 17.99 -27.48 4.53
N VAL A 524 18.83 -26.72 3.82
CA VAL A 524 19.71 -25.71 4.41
C VAL A 524 18.91 -24.58 5.04
N CYS A 525 17.97 -23.97 4.31
CA CYS A 525 17.12 -22.89 4.80
C CYS A 525 16.35 -23.29 6.07
N GLN A 526 15.74 -24.48 6.06
CA GLN A 526 14.99 -24.97 7.22
C GLN A 526 15.89 -25.25 8.43
N ALA A 527 17.08 -25.84 8.22
CA ALA A 527 18.05 -26.05 9.29
C ALA A 527 18.53 -24.71 9.86
N MET A 528 18.76 -23.71 9.01
CA MET A 528 19.14 -22.36 9.43
C MET A 528 18.04 -21.66 10.24
N THR A 529 16.79 -21.73 9.79
CA THR A 529 15.63 -21.16 10.52
C THR A 529 15.47 -21.82 11.89
N GLU A 530 15.67 -23.14 11.98
CA GLU A 530 15.64 -23.85 13.25
C GLU A 530 16.81 -23.47 14.16
N MET A 531 18.04 -23.39 13.63
CA MET A 531 19.20 -22.93 14.40
C MET A 531 19.02 -21.50 14.91
N LEU A 532 18.51 -20.59 14.08
CA LEU A 532 18.18 -19.22 14.49
C LEU A 532 17.20 -19.21 15.68
N SER A 533 16.13 -20.00 15.61
CA SER A 533 15.14 -20.12 16.68
C SER A 533 15.74 -20.71 17.96
N ARG A 534 16.59 -21.74 17.85
CA ARG A 534 17.28 -22.37 18.99
C ARG A 534 18.23 -21.40 19.68
N LEU A 535 19.07 -20.69 18.92
CA LEU A 535 20.01 -19.70 19.46
C LEU A 535 19.29 -18.54 20.14
N CYS A 536 18.16 -18.08 19.60
CA CYS A 536 17.33 -17.06 20.25
C CYS A 536 16.73 -17.56 21.57
N SER A 537 16.22 -18.79 21.59
CA SER A 537 15.59 -19.40 22.78
C SER A 537 16.61 -19.65 23.91
N ASN A 538 17.83 -20.08 23.55
CA ASN A 538 18.92 -20.33 24.49
C ASN A 538 19.66 -19.06 24.91
N LYS A 539 19.41 -17.92 24.27
CA LYS A 539 20.16 -16.66 24.43
C LYS A 539 21.66 -16.82 24.17
N GLU A 540 22.04 -17.63 23.18
CA GLU A 540 23.43 -17.79 22.71
C GLU A 540 23.83 -16.64 21.76
N THR A 541 23.92 -15.43 22.31
CA THR A 541 24.01 -14.16 21.57
C THR A 541 25.26 -14.02 20.70
N MET A 542 26.39 -14.59 21.12
CA MET A 542 27.64 -14.52 20.35
C MET A 542 27.59 -15.35 19.06
N THR A 543 27.12 -16.60 19.12
CA THR A 543 26.91 -17.44 17.92
C THR A 543 25.82 -16.84 17.03
N LEU A 544 24.76 -16.31 17.65
CA LEU A 544 23.68 -15.64 16.96
C LEU A 544 24.17 -14.39 16.20
N LYS A 545 25.08 -13.59 16.77
CA LYS A 545 25.75 -12.46 16.11
C LYS A 545 26.38 -12.91 14.79
N GLN A 546 27.16 -13.99 14.80
CA GLN A 546 27.85 -14.49 13.61
C GLN A 546 26.86 -14.91 12.51
N LEU A 547 25.82 -15.65 12.88
CA LEU A 547 24.75 -16.06 11.96
C LEU A 547 24.01 -14.86 11.35
N CYS A 548 23.56 -13.93 12.20
CA CYS A 548 22.82 -12.74 11.78
C CYS A 548 23.64 -11.83 10.87
N SER A 549 24.92 -11.62 11.19
CA SER A 549 25.82 -10.81 10.37
C SER A 549 26.05 -11.42 8.98
N GLN A 550 26.23 -12.74 8.86
CA GLN A 550 26.39 -13.38 7.55
C GLN A 550 25.10 -13.34 6.71
N LEU A 551 23.94 -13.53 7.33
CA LEU A 551 22.65 -13.42 6.64
C LEU A 551 22.37 -11.98 6.18
N ALA A 552 22.65 -10.98 7.01
CA ALA A 552 22.45 -9.57 6.66
C ALA A 552 23.41 -9.08 5.56
N ARG A 553 24.59 -9.70 5.45
CA ARG A 553 25.62 -9.36 4.45
C ARG A 553 25.17 -9.57 3.01
N ASN A 554 24.44 -10.65 2.74
CA ASN A 554 23.94 -10.97 1.41
C ASN A 554 22.40 -11.01 1.39
N PRO A 555 21.73 -9.92 0.95
CA PRO A 555 20.27 -9.87 0.88
C PRO A 555 19.63 -10.93 -0.02
N LEU A 556 20.38 -11.54 -0.95
CA LEU A 556 19.86 -12.60 -1.82
C LEU A 556 19.62 -13.90 -1.05
N ASN A 557 20.37 -14.16 0.03
CA ASN A 557 20.13 -15.33 0.88
C ASN A 557 18.79 -15.21 1.61
N LEU A 558 18.37 -13.98 1.95
CA LEU A 558 17.06 -13.73 2.56
C LEU A 558 15.92 -14.04 1.57
N ASP A 559 16.14 -13.79 0.26
CA ASP A 559 15.17 -14.12 -0.78
C ASP A 559 15.00 -15.64 -0.90
N VAL A 560 16.10 -16.39 -0.86
CA VAL A 560 16.08 -17.86 -0.92
C VAL A 560 15.46 -18.46 0.34
N LEU A 561 15.76 -17.91 1.52
CA LEU A 561 15.14 -18.35 2.78
C LEU A 561 13.61 -18.29 2.72
N LEU A 562 13.06 -17.19 2.18
CA LEU A 562 11.61 -17.01 2.06
C LEU A 562 10.94 -17.85 0.96
N LEU A 563 11.71 -18.59 0.14
CA LEU A 563 11.13 -19.63 -0.72
C LEU A 563 10.65 -20.84 0.09
N PHE A 564 11.23 -21.07 1.27
CA PHE A 564 11.01 -22.28 2.08
C PHE A 564 10.34 -21.99 3.41
N ASP A 565 10.65 -20.84 4.04
CA ASP A 565 10.12 -20.45 5.34
C ASP A 565 9.26 -19.19 5.25
N LYS A 566 8.26 -19.09 6.13
CA LYS A 566 7.44 -17.88 6.23
C LYS A 566 8.18 -16.80 7.02
N THR A 567 7.87 -15.53 6.73
CA THR A 567 8.51 -14.38 7.39
C THR A 567 8.34 -14.44 8.92
N HIS A 568 7.15 -14.83 9.39
CA HIS A 568 6.88 -14.94 10.82
C HIS A 568 7.74 -16.02 11.49
N THR A 569 7.94 -17.19 10.87
CA THR A 569 8.75 -18.29 11.41
C THR A 569 10.19 -17.85 11.69
N VAL A 570 10.75 -17.02 10.81
CA VAL A 570 12.12 -16.52 10.93
C VAL A 570 12.22 -15.37 11.94
N LEU A 571 11.29 -14.41 11.90
CA LEU A 571 11.44 -13.15 12.63
C LEU A 571 10.82 -13.14 14.03
N THR A 572 9.83 -13.98 14.33
CA THR A 572 9.21 -14.00 15.68
C THR A 572 10.24 -14.28 16.80
N PRO A 573 11.11 -15.31 16.72
CA PRO A 573 12.11 -15.55 17.75
C PRO A 573 13.11 -14.40 17.92
N VAL A 574 13.50 -13.77 16.80
CA VAL A 574 14.38 -12.59 16.79
C VAL A 574 13.71 -11.40 17.47
N CYS A 575 12.41 -11.19 17.20
CA CYS A 575 11.67 -10.09 17.80
C CYS A 575 11.51 -10.26 19.31
N GLU A 576 11.17 -11.47 19.76
CA GLU A 576 11.00 -11.80 21.17
C GLU A 576 12.32 -11.65 21.95
N LEU A 577 13.45 -12.04 21.36
CA LEU A 577 14.77 -11.85 21.96
C LEU A 577 15.12 -10.36 22.09
N LEU A 578 14.92 -9.57 21.04
CA LEU A 578 15.25 -8.15 21.02
C LEU A 578 14.35 -7.31 21.93
N ASP A 579 13.06 -7.67 22.08
CA ASP A 579 12.15 -7.00 23.01
C ASP A 579 12.51 -7.30 24.48
N ASN A 580 12.96 -8.52 24.78
CA ASN A 580 13.32 -8.98 26.13
C ASN A 580 14.84 -8.99 26.37
N TRP A 581 15.58 -8.13 25.66
CA TRP A 581 17.05 -8.09 25.77
C TRP A 581 17.48 -7.65 27.17
N GLY A 582 18.38 -8.40 27.79
CA GLY A 582 18.95 -8.10 29.10
C GLY A 582 20.31 -8.78 29.26
N TYR A 583 21.22 -8.11 29.95
CA TYR A 583 22.56 -8.59 30.27
C TYR A 583 22.70 -8.82 31.78
N GLU A 584 23.68 -9.62 32.20
CA GLU A 584 23.97 -9.86 33.61
C GLU A 584 24.66 -8.64 34.24
N ASP A 585 24.27 -8.28 35.47
CA ASP A 585 24.78 -7.09 36.18
C ASP A 585 26.30 -7.16 36.50
N ASP A 586 26.90 -8.35 36.39
CA ASP A 586 28.34 -8.60 36.67
C ASP A 586 29.24 -8.52 35.40
N GLN A 587 28.72 -8.04 34.27
CA GLN A 587 29.50 -7.88 33.03
C GLN A 587 30.52 -6.73 33.16
N GLY A 588 31.79 -7.04 32.86
CA GLY A 588 32.90 -6.08 32.98
C GLY A 588 33.13 -5.17 31.76
N GLU A 589 32.60 -5.52 30.58
CA GLU A 589 32.71 -4.72 29.35
C GLU A 589 31.34 -4.68 28.64
N TYR A 590 30.81 -3.49 28.37
CA TYR A 590 29.48 -3.36 27.76
C TYR A 590 29.50 -3.27 26.23
N GLN A 591 30.65 -3.02 25.61
CA GLN A 591 30.78 -2.91 24.15
C GLN A 591 30.32 -4.18 23.38
N PRO A 592 30.66 -5.42 23.82
CA PRO A 592 30.16 -6.64 23.17
C PRO A 592 28.63 -6.76 23.19
N VAL A 593 27.97 -6.29 24.27
CA VAL A 593 26.50 -6.30 24.39
C VAL A 593 25.85 -5.50 23.27
N TYR A 594 26.40 -4.33 22.95
CA TYR A 594 25.92 -3.48 21.86
C TYR A 594 26.17 -4.11 20.49
N GLU A 595 27.32 -4.76 20.32
CA GLU A 595 27.70 -5.39 19.07
C GLU A 595 26.84 -6.61 18.73
N GLU A 596 26.58 -7.47 19.73
CA GLU A 596 25.70 -8.62 19.60
C GLU A 596 24.26 -8.16 19.33
N PHE A 597 23.72 -7.23 20.13
CA PHE A 597 22.39 -6.65 19.93
C PHE A 597 22.26 -6.03 18.54
N GLY A 598 23.24 -5.20 18.15
CA GLY A 598 23.25 -4.48 16.88
C GLY A 598 23.26 -5.42 15.68
N SER A 599 24.00 -6.52 15.74
CA SER A 599 24.05 -7.51 14.66
C SER A 599 22.74 -8.28 14.49
N VAL A 600 22.08 -8.64 15.59
CA VAL A 600 20.75 -9.27 15.57
C VAL A 600 19.70 -8.30 15.03
N LEU A 601 19.72 -7.06 15.49
CA LEU A 601 18.85 -6.00 15.01
C LEU A 601 19.08 -5.69 13.52
N LEU A 602 20.33 -5.75 13.05
CA LEU A 602 20.67 -5.51 11.65
C LEU A 602 19.99 -6.54 10.73
N LEU A 603 19.94 -7.81 11.13
CA LEU A 603 19.20 -8.84 10.39
C LEU A 603 17.70 -8.50 10.33
N LEU A 604 17.09 -8.13 11.46
CA LEU A 604 15.68 -7.72 11.52
C LEU A 604 15.42 -6.53 10.58
N LEU A 605 16.26 -5.49 10.64
CA LEU A 605 16.15 -4.32 9.78
C LEU A 605 16.35 -4.70 8.30
N ALA A 606 17.24 -5.65 7.99
CA ALA A 606 17.42 -6.15 6.63
C ALA A 606 16.12 -6.75 6.06
N PHE A 607 15.40 -7.58 6.82
CA PHE A 607 14.09 -8.09 6.42
C PHE A 607 13.05 -6.99 6.28
N VAL A 608 12.90 -6.16 7.33
CA VAL A 608 11.88 -5.11 7.39
C VAL A 608 11.99 -4.17 6.20
N TYR A 609 13.19 -3.67 5.93
CA TYR A 609 13.38 -2.69 4.87
C TYR A 609 13.37 -3.34 3.49
N ARG A 610 13.98 -4.52 3.30
CA ARG A 610 13.98 -5.22 2.01
C ARG A 610 12.57 -5.51 1.53
N TYR A 611 11.70 -6.02 2.41
CA TYR A 611 10.34 -6.44 2.06
C TYR A 611 9.25 -5.43 2.43
N ASN A 612 9.62 -4.29 3.02
CA ASN A 612 8.69 -3.25 3.49
C ASN A 612 7.65 -3.79 4.49
N LEU A 613 8.13 -4.54 5.50
CA LEU A 613 7.30 -5.12 6.56
C LEU A 613 6.89 -4.06 7.58
N SER A 614 5.64 -4.12 8.01
CA SER A 614 5.09 -3.32 9.09
C SER A 614 5.09 -4.08 10.42
N ALA A 615 4.86 -3.37 11.54
CA ALA A 615 4.67 -4.03 12.84
C ALA A 615 3.53 -5.06 12.83
N SER A 616 2.48 -4.83 12.02
CA SER A 616 1.40 -5.81 11.83
C SER A 616 1.84 -7.08 11.10
N ASP A 617 2.78 -6.99 10.16
CA ASP A 617 3.28 -8.15 9.40
C ASP A 617 4.19 -9.04 10.26
N LEU A 618 4.80 -8.46 11.30
CA LEU A 618 5.61 -9.16 12.31
C LEU A 618 4.75 -9.75 13.46
N ALA A 619 3.43 -9.64 13.38
CA ALA A 619 2.50 -10.02 14.44
C ALA A 619 2.74 -9.31 15.80
N LEU A 620 3.42 -8.15 15.81
CA LEU A 620 3.68 -7.37 17.01
C LEU A 620 2.39 -6.61 17.41
N ARG A 621 1.66 -7.17 18.37
CA ARG A 621 0.39 -6.61 18.87
C ARG A 621 0.52 -5.88 20.21
N SER A 622 1.69 -5.90 20.84
CA SER A 622 1.94 -5.17 22.09
C SER A 622 2.39 -3.73 21.80
N PRO A 623 1.74 -2.71 22.40
CA PRO A 623 2.16 -1.32 22.24
C PRO A 623 3.49 -1.03 22.96
N ASP A 624 3.89 -1.89 23.89
CA ASP A 624 5.12 -1.74 24.67
C ASP A 624 6.37 -2.32 24.00
N SER A 625 6.20 -3.14 22.95
CA SER A 625 7.31 -3.70 22.16
C SER A 625 8.27 -2.62 21.70
N PHE A 626 9.57 -2.82 22.00
CA PHE A 626 10.64 -1.96 21.55
C PHE A 626 10.66 -1.91 20.01
N ILE A 627 10.49 -3.06 19.35
CA ILE A 627 10.50 -3.14 17.88
C ILE A 627 9.31 -2.38 17.29
N ALA A 628 8.11 -2.51 17.85
CA ALA A 628 6.95 -1.74 17.39
C ALA A 628 7.20 -0.23 17.50
N LYS A 629 7.85 0.22 18.59
CA LYS A 629 8.26 1.62 18.78
C LYS A 629 9.34 2.04 17.78
N LEU A 630 10.34 1.19 17.54
CA LEU A 630 11.43 1.45 16.59
C LEU A 630 10.90 1.59 15.16
N LEU A 631 10.01 0.69 14.72
CA LEU A 631 9.44 0.75 13.37
C LEU A 631 8.45 1.91 13.18
N GLY A 632 7.69 2.27 14.22
CA GLY A 632 6.72 3.35 14.14
C GLY A 632 7.30 4.76 14.33
N LYS A 633 8.31 4.92 15.20
CA LYS A 633 8.86 6.23 15.63
C LYS A 633 10.37 6.32 15.55
N GLY A 634 11.11 5.22 15.37
CA GLY A 634 12.57 5.17 15.43
C GLY A 634 13.30 5.85 14.27
N GLN A 635 12.60 6.47 13.33
CA GLN A 635 13.18 7.30 12.26
C GLN A 635 12.89 8.80 12.45
N VAL A 636 12.18 9.18 13.51
CA VAL A 636 11.72 10.55 13.74
C VAL A 636 12.48 11.15 14.92
N SER A 637 13.02 12.36 14.74
CA SER A 637 13.63 13.12 15.84
C SER A 637 12.58 13.58 16.84
N ARG A 638 12.87 13.46 18.14
CA ARG A 638 12.01 13.94 19.23
C ARG A 638 12.54 15.28 19.74
N SER A 639 11.63 16.15 20.17
CA SER A 639 12.02 17.41 20.80
C SER A 639 12.58 17.16 22.21
N LEU A 640 13.48 18.04 22.68
CA LEU A 640 14.03 17.95 24.04
C LEU A 640 12.93 17.91 25.11
N GLU A 641 11.82 18.61 24.90
CA GLU A 641 10.66 18.65 25.80
C GLU A 641 9.98 17.27 25.96
N GLU A 642 10.02 16.43 24.93
CA GLU A 642 9.39 15.10 24.90
C GLU A 642 10.27 14.00 25.50
N LEU A 643 11.57 14.28 25.71
CA LEU A 643 12.51 13.35 26.34
C LEU A 643 12.38 13.38 27.86
N SER A 644 12.43 12.21 28.48
CA SER A 644 12.59 12.05 29.93
C SER A 644 13.95 12.58 30.42
N GLU A 645 14.08 12.83 31.73
CA GLU A 645 15.35 13.31 32.31
C GLU A 645 16.51 12.32 32.07
N GLN A 646 16.26 11.02 32.19
CA GLN A 646 17.25 9.99 31.90
C GLN A 646 17.64 9.96 30.42
N GLU A 647 16.67 10.06 29.50
CA GLU A 647 16.96 10.12 28.06
C GLU A 647 17.76 11.37 27.67
N ARG A 648 17.50 12.51 28.31
CA ARG A 648 18.30 13.74 28.12
C ARG A 648 19.73 13.54 28.62
N SER A 649 19.89 13.01 29.83
CA SER A 649 21.21 12.69 30.39
C SER A 649 22.00 11.74 29.50
N ASN A 650 21.35 10.70 28.97
CA ASN A 650 21.99 9.76 28.06
C ASN A 650 22.37 10.44 26.74
N LEU A 651 21.48 11.26 26.16
CA LEU A 651 21.75 12.02 24.94
C LEU A 651 22.96 12.95 25.11
N ASP A 652 23.02 13.70 26.21
CA ASP A 652 24.14 14.59 26.54
C ASP A 652 25.44 13.77 26.68
N GLY A 653 25.38 12.63 27.39
CA GLY A 653 26.50 11.71 27.52
C GLY A 653 27.04 11.20 26.17
N TRP A 654 26.15 10.83 25.24
CA TRP A 654 26.54 10.42 23.88
C TRP A 654 27.16 11.57 23.07
N ILE A 655 26.63 12.80 23.19
CA ILE A 655 27.18 13.96 22.48
C ILE A 655 28.60 14.26 22.99
N HIS A 656 28.78 14.33 24.31
CA HIS A 656 30.08 14.58 24.92
C HIS A 656 31.08 13.46 24.61
N GLY A 657 30.67 12.19 24.76
CA GLY A 657 31.54 11.03 24.51
C GLY A 657 32.00 10.89 23.06
N LEU A 658 31.19 11.33 22.09
CA LEU A 658 31.52 11.26 20.65
C LEU A 658 32.31 12.46 20.13
N PHE A 659 32.06 13.67 20.64
CA PHE A 659 32.54 14.90 20.01
C PHE A 659 33.44 15.79 20.90
N ASP A 660 33.52 15.56 22.21
CA ASP A 660 34.45 16.32 23.07
C ASP A 660 35.83 15.69 23.10
N ASN A 661 36.83 16.45 22.67
CA ASN A 661 38.23 16.05 22.69
C ASN A 661 38.79 15.84 24.13
N ASP A 662 38.15 16.45 25.13
CA ASP A 662 38.54 16.36 26.55
C ASP A 662 37.79 15.24 27.31
N GLY A 663 36.77 14.62 26.69
CA GLY A 663 35.78 13.75 27.33
C GLY A 663 36.20 12.30 27.59
N GLY A 664 37.43 11.90 27.30
CA GLY A 664 37.93 10.54 27.57
C GLY A 664 37.36 9.42 26.69
N GLY A 665 36.55 9.74 25.68
CA GLY A 665 35.91 8.78 24.77
C GLY A 665 34.59 8.21 25.32
N LEU A 666 34.13 7.11 24.75
CA LEU A 666 32.91 6.43 25.18
C LEU A 666 33.15 5.67 26.50
N ALA A 667 32.72 6.27 27.61
CA ALA A 667 32.86 5.68 28.93
C ALA A 667 31.90 4.47 29.12
N ASP A 668 32.38 3.43 29.81
CA ASP A 668 31.61 2.22 30.10
C ASP A 668 30.39 2.51 31.02
N GLU A 669 30.47 3.57 31.84
CA GLU A 669 29.34 4.11 32.61
C GLU A 669 28.18 4.60 31.72
N LEU A 670 28.47 5.15 30.53
CA LEU A 670 27.44 5.54 29.57
C LEU A 670 26.80 4.31 28.92
N LEU A 671 27.62 3.32 28.56
CA LEU A 671 27.16 2.09 27.92
C LEU A 671 26.30 1.24 28.86
N SER A 672 26.61 1.23 30.16
CA SER A 672 25.85 0.52 31.19
C SER A 672 24.54 1.22 31.58
N SER A 673 24.52 2.56 31.62
CA SER A 673 23.34 3.36 32.00
C SER A 673 22.31 3.54 30.88
N CYS A 674 22.73 3.34 29.63
CA CYS A 674 21.86 3.37 28.45
C CYS A 674 21.81 1.97 27.83
N PRO A 675 20.71 1.20 27.89
CA PRO A 675 20.64 -0.06 27.16
C PRO A 675 20.61 0.20 25.64
N PRO A 676 21.06 -0.76 24.80
CA PRO A 676 21.05 -0.60 23.34
C PRO A 676 19.67 -0.22 22.78
N GLN A 677 18.58 -0.78 23.31
CA GLN A 677 17.21 -0.42 22.92
C GLN A 677 16.96 1.10 23.04
N ASN A 678 17.38 1.72 24.15
CA ASN A 678 17.19 3.15 24.35
C ASN A 678 18.05 3.99 23.41
N LEU A 679 19.30 3.56 23.15
CA LEU A 679 20.17 4.22 22.19
C LEU A 679 19.48 4.32 20.82
N TYR A 680 18.99 3.21 20.26
CA TYR A 680 18.43 3.19 18.90
C TYR A 680 17.21 4.11 18.73
N ILE A 681 16.42 4.34 19.78
CA ILE A 681 15.31 5.32 19.74
C ILE A 681 15.84 6.77 19.80
N LEU A 682 16.99 7.01 20.43
CA LEU A 682 17.63 8.33 20.53
C LEU A 682 18.43 8.71 19.27
N ILE A 683 18.89 7.76 18.47
CA ILE A 683 19.77 8.01 17.31
C ILE A 683 19.27 9.09 16.35
N PRO A 684 18.00 9.12 15.89
CA PRO A 684 17.51 10.21 15.05
C PRO A 684 17.63 11.59 15.71
N THR A 685 17.44 11.65 17.03
CA THR A 685 17.55 12.88 17.83
C THR A 685 19.01 13.27 18.01
N LEU A 686 19.92 12.31 18.21
CA LEU A 686 21.37 12.56 18.21
C LEU A 686 21.81 13.17 16.87
N PHE A 687 21.42 12.57 15.74
CA PHE A 687 21.75 13.09 14.41
C PHE A 687 21.10 14.44 14.12
N HIS A 688 19.92 14.73 14.65
CA HIS A 688 19.34 16.06 14.60
C HIS A 688 20.27 17.12 15.24
N HIS A 689 20.80 16.84 16.44
CA HIS A 689 21.71 17.75 17.14
C HIS A 689 23.07 17.84 16.43
N ILE A 690 23.59 16.74 15.85
CA ILE A 690 24.83 16.76 15.06
C ILE A 690 24.67 17.67 13.83
N VAL A 691 23.59 17.51 13.06
CA VAL A 691 23.31 18.36 11.87
C VAL A 691 23.19 19.82 12.28
N LEU A 692 22.45 20.10 13.36
CA LEU A 692 22.25 21.46 13.84
C LEU A 692 23.58 22.10 14.27
N ALA A 693 24.35 21.43 15.14
CA ALA A 693 25.62 21.92 15.66
C ALA A 693 26.66 22.17 14.54
N PHE A 694 26.72 21.30 13.54
CA PHE A 694 27.62 21.48 12.40
C PHE A 694 27.15 22.62 11.48
N SER A 695 25.84 22.71 11.20
CA SER A 695 25.29 23.78 10.34
C SER A 695 25.44 25.18 10.95
N THR A 696 25.45 25.30 12.27
CA THR A 696 25.63 26.57 13.00
C THR A 696 27.10 26.85 13.34
N GLY A 697 28.02 25.94 13.03
CA GLY A 697 29.46 26.08 13.30
C GLY A 697 29.87 25.87 14.78
N TYR A 698 29.00 25.30 15.62
CA TYR A 698 29.37 24.89 16.98
C TYR A 698 30.24 23.62 16.98
N LEU A 699 30.05 22.75 15.98
CA LEU A 699 30.87 21.56 15.77
C LEU A 699 31.85 21.80 14.61
N THR A 700 33.14 21.57 14.85
CA THR A 700 34.17 21.70 13.80
C THR A 700 34.19 20.48 12.87
N GLU A 701 34.75 20.62 11.67
CA GLU A 701 34.90 19.49 10.74
C GLU A 701 35.81 18.38 11.29
N GLU A 702 36.84 18.73 12.07
CA GLU A 702 37.74 17.77 12.71
C GLU A 702 37.00 16.97 13.80
N SER A 703 36.29 17.66 14.70
CA SER A 703 35.46 17.01 15.73
C SER A 703 34.38 16.12 15.11
N LEU A 704 33.72 16.59 14.04
CA LEU A 704 32.71 15.81 13.32
C LEU A 704 33.31 14.51 12.75
N LYS A 705 34.49 14.60 12.15
CA LYS A 705 35.19 13.45 11.58
C LYS A 705 35.53 12.43 12.66
N THR A 706 36.12 12.86 13.77
CA THR A 706 36.48 11.99 14.89
C THR A 706 35.26 11.31 15.50
N GLY A 707 34.15 12.04 15.72
CA GLY A 707 32.92 11.43 16.24
C GLY A 707 32.27 10.42 15.29
N ILE A 708 32.34 10.66 13.97
CA ILE A 708 31.86 9.70 12.97
C ILE A 708 32.74 8.46 12.90
N GLU A 709 34.05 8.55 13.18
CA GLU A 709 34.94 7.39 13.23
C GLU A 709 34.48 6.37 14.29
N TYR A 710 34.03 6.83 15.47
CA TYR A 710 33.40 5.96 16.48
C TYR A 710 32.09 5.32 16.01
N LEU A 711 31.24 6.07 15.30
CA LEU A 711 29.94 5.58 14.82
C LEU A 711 30.06 4.48 13.74
N VAL A 712 31.24 4.36 13.11
CA VAL A 712 31.54 3.35 12.08
C VAL A 712 32.26 2.12 12.69
N GLU A 713 32.41 2.06 14.03
CA GLU A 713 32.84 0.85 14.72
C GLU A 713 31.71 -0.19 14.84
N PRO A 714 32.01 -1.50 14.84
CA PRO A 714 31.02 -2.58 14.73
C PRO A 714 29.83 -2.49 15.69
N PHE A 715 30.04 -2.01 16.92
CA PHE A 715 29.01 -1.95 17.96
C PHE A 715 28.00 -0.81 17.77
N LEU A 716 28.36 0.27 17.07
CA LEU A 716 27.47 1.39 16.77
C LEU A 716 27.00 1.40 15.31
N LEU A 717 27.72 0.74 14.41
CA LEU A 717 27.46 0.78 12.99
C LEU A 717 26.01 0.42 12.59
N PRO A 718 25.34 -0.59 13.18
CA PRO A 718 23.95 -0.91 12.80
C PRO A 718 22.96 0.21 13.17
N SER A 719 23.28 1.07 14.13
CA SER A 719 22.47 2.25 14.48
C SER A 719 22.35 3.25 13.32
N LEU A 720 23.34 3.26 12.43
CA LEU A 720 23.37 4.14 11.25
C LEU A 720 22.24 3.86 10.27
N VAL A 721 21.59 2.69 10.32
CA VAL A 721 20.39 2.44 9.52
C VAL A 721 19.32 3.49 9.83
N THR A 722 19.01 3.70 11.11
CA THR A 722 17.99 4.66 11.54
C THR A 722 18.44 6.10 11.28
N ALA A 723 19.72 6.39 11.53
CA ALA A 723 20.31 7.70 11.28
C ALA A 723 20.25 8.11 9.81
N ILE A 724 20.73 7.26 8.90
CA ILE A 724 20.77 7.56 7.46
C ILE A 724 19.37 7.71 6.90
N ILE A 725 18.39 6.92 7.37
CA ILE A 725 17.00 7.07 6.95
C ILE A 725 16.42 8.40 7.42
N TYR A 726 16.68 8.79 8.68
CA TYR A 726 16.32 10.13 9.17
C TYR A 726 16.95 11.24 8.33
N LEU A 727 18.26 11.17 8.05
CA LEU A 727 18.97 12.13 7.20
C LEU A 727 18.39 12.18 5.78
N SER A 728 18.07 11.01 5.21
CA SER A 728 17.44 10.89 3.88
C SER A 728 16.08 11.58 3.85
N ASN A 729 15.28 11.45 4.92
CA ASN A 729 13.99 12.12 5.08
C ASN A 729 14.17 13.64 5.22
N CYS A 730 15.22 14.10 5.92
CA CYS A 730 15.51 15.54 6.06
C CYS A 730 15.83 16.21 4.71
N LEU A 731 16.51 15.51 3.79
CA LEU A 731 16.82 15.99 2.44
C LEU A 731 15.58 16.28 1.57
N TRP A 732 14.38 15.90 2.01
CA TRP A 732 13.13 16.30 1.36
C TRP A 732 12.71 17.73 1.68
N THR A 733 13.24 18.30 2.76
CA THR A 733 12.89 19.63 3.25
C THR A 733 13.83 20.70 2.68
N ASP A 734 13.31 21.86 2.33
CA ASP A 734 14.10 22.97 1.78
C ASP A 734 14.84 23.76 2.90
N ARG A 735 16.04 23.29 3.26
CA ARG A 735 16.92 23.92 4.26
C ARG A 735 18.38 23.89 3.79
N SER A 736 18.80 24.93 3.06
CA SER A 736 20.13 24.99 2.40
C SER A 736 21.31 24.61 3.30
N GLU A 737 21.46 25.22 4.47
CA GLU A 737 22.64 24.99 5.33
C GLU A 737 22.61 23.62 6.04
N GLU A 738 21.44 23.19 6.53
CA GLU A 738 21.26 21.84 7.09
C GLU A 738 21.49 20.76 6.02
N ASN A 739 21.02 20.97 4.79
CA ASN A 739 21.20 20.01 3.70
C ASN A 739 22.68 19.85 3.33
N LYS A 740 23.49 20.92 3.32
CA LYS A 740 24.94 20.83 3.12
C LYS A 740 25.62 20.03 4.25
N ALA A 741 25.23 20.29 5.50
CA ALA A 741 25.70 19.55 6.66
C ALA A 741 25.38 18.04 6.52
N ILE A 742 24.14 17.72 6.14
CA ILE A 742 23.69 16.34 5.92
C ILE A 742 24.52 15.64 4.83
N ILE A 743 24.75 16.29 3.68
CA ILE A 743 25.58 15.72 2.60
C ILE A 743 27.00 15.43 3.09
N LYS A 744 27.60 16.33 3.89
CA LYS A 744 28.94 16.13 4.45
C LYS A 744 28.99 14.96 5.44
N ILE A 745 28.00 14.86 6.33
CA ILE A 745 27.86 13.74 7.28
C ILE A 745 27.72 12.42 6.53
N LEU A 746 26.88 12.36 5.50
CA LEU A 746 26.69 11.18 4.66
C LEU A 746 27.97 10.79 3.91
N GLN A 747 28.77 11.76 3.44
CA GLN A 747 30.08 11.49 2.83
C GLN A 747 31.05 10.83 3.81
N LEU A 748 31.11 11.31 5.06
CA LEU A 748 31.98 10.73 6.09
C LEU A 748 31.56 9.30 6.47
N ILE A 749 30.25 9.03 6.54
CA ILE A 749 29.72 7.69 6.86
C ILE A 749 29.91 6.72 5.68
N LEU A 750 29.55 7.14 4.46
CA LEU A 750 29.55 6.26 3.30
C LEU A 750 30.92 6.12 2.65
N LYS A 751 31.84 7.06 2.86
CA LYS A 751 33.24 6.97 2.44
C LYS A 751 34.15 7.27 3.62
N PRO A 752 34.27 6.34 4.58
CA PRO A 752 35.19 6.54 5.69
C PRO A 752 36.61 6.76 5.17
N THR A 753 37.31 7.75 5.71
CA THR A 753 38.68 8.08 5.29
C THR A 753 39.72 7.09 5.80
N GLN A 754 39.38 6.34 6.86
CA GLN A 754 40.25 5.34 7.46
C GLN A 754 39.98 3.95 6.88
N LYS A 755 41.00 3.10 6.87
CA LYS A 755 40.82 1.67 6.56
C LYS A 755 40.01 1.02 7.67
N LEU A 756 38.76 0.68 7.38
CA LEU A 756 37.91 -0.12 8.27
C LEU A 756 38.47 -1.52 8.43
N SER A 757 38.17 -2.14 9.58
CA SER A 757 38.32 -3.58 9.75
C SER A 757 37.46 -4.33 8.72
N PRO A 758 37.79 -5.59 8.37
CA PRO A 758 36.98 -6.37 7.44
C PRO A 758 35.53 -6.52 7.94
N GLU A 759 35.34 -6.72 9.25
CA GLU A 759 34.02 -6.83 9.88
C GLU A 759 33.22 -5.52 9.78
N SER A 760 33.82 -4.37 10.10
CA SER A 760 33.19 -3.06 9.92
C SER A 760 32.83 -2.79 8.46
N SER A 761 33.69 -3.20 7.51
CA SER A 761 33.44 -3.02 6.08
C SER A 761 32.25 -3.87 5.59
N ASP A 762 32.18 -5.13 6.01
CA ASP A 762 31.07 -6.02 5.68
C ASP A 762 29.76 -5.53 6.31
N MET A 763 29.81 -5.07 7.55
CA MET A 763 28.65 -4.51 8.25
C MET A 763 28.20 -3.19 7.61
N LEU A 764 29.13 -2.31 7.22
CA LEU A 764 28.82 -1.07 6.50
C LEU A 764 28.15 -1.38 5.15
N ASN A 765 28.61 -2.40 4.44
CA ASN A 765 27.96 -2.83 3.21
C ASN A 765 26.53 -3.33 3.45
N SER A 766 26.30 -4.03 4.57
CA SER A 766 24.95 -4.45 5.01
C SER A 766 24.05 -3.26 5.30
N VAL A 767 24.56 -2.24 6.01
CA VAL A 767 23.84 -0.98 6.24
C VAL A 767 23.53 -0.27 4.91
N ARG A 768 24.49 -0.21 3.99
CA ARG A 768 24.29 0.36 2.64
C ARG A 768 23.19 -0.38 1.88
N ASN A 769 23.17 -1.71 1.89
CA ASN A 769 22.09 -2.50 1.30
C ASN A 769 20.73 -2.05 1.85
N ILE A 770 20.61 -1.86 3.16
CA ILE A 770 19.33 -1.48 3.80
C ILE A 770 18.86 -0.07 3.38
N VAL A 771 19.78 0.91 3.38
CA VAL A 771 19.46 2.34 3.24
C VAL A 771 19.59 2.90 1.83
N ALA A 772 20.18 2.15 0.88
CA ALA A 772 20.52 2.66 -0.45
C ALA A 772 19.32 3.26 -1.19
N LYS A 773 18.15 2.59 -1.21
CA LYS A 773 16.99 3.10 -1.96
C LYS A 773 16.35 4.35 -1.35
N PRO A 774 16.05 4.40 -0.03
CA PRO A 774 15.60 5.64 0.63
C PRO A 774 16.57 6.80 0.42
N LEU A 775 17.87 6.53 0.56
CA LEU A 775 18.90 7.55 0.43
C LEU A 775 19.05 8.04 -1.02
N GLU A 776 19.00 7.15 -2.01
CA GLU A 776 18.98 7.53 -3.43
C GLU A 776 17.83 8.51 -3.71
N ASN A 777 16.63 8.24 -3.20
CA ASN A 777 15.47 9.10 -3.40
C ASN A 777 15.68 10.49 -2.77
N GLY A 778 16.18 10.55 -1.53
CA GLY A 778 16.50 11.81 -0.85
C GLY A 778 17.59 12.61 -1.57
N LEU A 779 18.66 11.95 -2.02
CA LEU A 779 19.76 12.56 -2.77
C LEU A 779 19.31 13.10 -4.13
N ARG A 780 18.52 12.33 -4.89
CA ARG A 780 17.96 12.79 -6.17
C ARG A 780 16.99 13.95 -5.99
N ASN A 781 16.22 13.96 -4.91
CA ASN A 781 15.36 15.10 -4.58
C ASN A 781 16.19 16.35 -4.30
N TYR A 782 17.24 16.24 -3.47
CA TYR A 782 18.18 17.34 -3.22
C TYR A 782 18.88 17.84 -4.50
N GLN A 783 19.29 16.93 -5.40
CA GLN A 783 19.89 17.28 -6.69
C GLN A 783 18.91 18.03 -7.61
N ARG A 784 17.63 17.68 -7.59
CA ARG A 784 16.57 18.41 -8.32
C ARG A 784 16.38 19.83 -7.77
N GLN A 785 16.44 19.99 -6.46
CA GLN A 785 16.37 21.30 -5.80
C GLN A 785 17.64 22.13 -6.04
N ASN A 786 18.82 21.49 -6.13
CA ASN A 786 20.13 22.13 -6.29
C ASN A 786 20.94 21.58 -7.49
N PRO A 787 20.55 21.89 -8.75
CA PRO A 787 21.19 21.30 -9.95
C PRO A 787 22.69 21.60 -10.12
N LYS A 788 23.21 22.60 -9.41
CA LYS A 788 24.63 23.02 -9.48
C LYS A 788 25.55 22.28 -8.51
N SER A 789 25.02 21.52 -7.55
CA SER A 789 25.84 20.79 -6.58
C SER A 789 26.49 19.57 -7.24
N LEU A 790 27.81 19.44 -7.08
CA LEU A 790 28.60 18.30 -7.55
C LEU A 790 28.81 17.23 -6.47
N ASP A 791 28.28 17.45 -5.26
CA ASP A 791 28.58 16.66 -4.06
C ASP A 791 27.74 15.38 -3.96
N VAL A 792 26.70 15.25 -4.79
CA VAL A 792 25.72 14.15 -4.78
C VAL A 792 26.18 12.95 -5.61
N GLU A 793 26.76 13.19 -6.78
CA GLU A 793 27.18 12.13 -7.72
C GLU A 793 28.16 11.12 -7.08
N PRO A 794 29.15 11.56 -6.27
CA PRO A 794 30.05 10.63 -5.59
C PRO A 794 29.37 9.73 -4.55
N LEU A 795 28.22 10.14 -4.00
CA LEU A 795 27.43 9.32 -3.08
C LEU A 795 26.58 8.31 -3.85
N LEU A 796 25.94 8.74 -4.94
CA LEU A 796 25.18 7.86 -5.83
C LEU A 796 26.06 6.78 -6.44
N SER A 797 27.31 7.10 -6.79
CA SER A 797 28.26 6.13 -7.32
C SER A 797 28.61 5.02 -6.33
N VAL A 798 28.66 5.31 -5.03
CA VAL A 798 28.95 4.30 -3.98
C VAL A 798 27.76 3.37 -3.76
N LEU A 799 26.54 3.89 -3.89
CA LEU A 799 25.33 3.13 -3.62
C LEU A 799 24.86 2.29 -4.82
N LYS A 800 25.45 2.49 -6.00
CA LYS A 800 24.97 1.93 -7.28
C LYS A 800 24.66 0.43 -7.19
N ASP A 801 25.59 -0.36 -6.68
CA ASP A 801 25.45 -1.81 -6.60
C ASP A 801 24.51 -2.27 -5.48
N ASN A 802 24.32 -1.42 -4.45
CA ASN A 802 23.43 -1.68 -3.32
C ASN A 802 21.96 -1.35 -3.62
N ILE A 803 21.66 -0.48 -4.59
CA ILE A 803 20.29 -0.04 -4.90
C ILE A 803 19.39 -1.21 -5.30
N GLU A 804 19.86 -2.12 -6.16
CA GLU A 804 19.10 -3.31 -6.58
C GLU A 804 18.92 -4.31 -5.43
N LEU A 805 19.84 -4.33 -4.48
CA LEU A 805 19.79 -5.19 -3.29
C LEU A 805 18.95 -4.58 -2.16
N SER A 806 18.50 -3.33 -2.28
CA SER A 806 17.91 -2.61 -1.16
C SER A 806 16.43 -2.90 -0.92
N ARG A 807 15.67 -3.14 -1.98
CA ARG A 807 14.22 -3.29 -1.92
C ARG A 807 13.74 -4.39 -2.87
N ARG A 808 12.89 -5.28 -2.35
CA ARG A 808 12.17 -6.31 -3.11
C ARG A 808 10.68 -6.28 -2.77
N THR A 809 10.05 -5.13 -3.02
CA THR A 809 8.66 -4.86 -2.64
C THR A 809 7.65 -5.12 -3.77
N GLY A 810 8.12 -5.51 -4.96
CA GLY A 810 7.28 -5.57 -6.16
C GLY A 810 6.87 -4.19 -6.69
N ALA A 811 7.46 -3.09 -6.18
CA ALA A 811 7.20 -1.75 -6.67
C ALA A 811 7.78 -1.52 -8.07
N ALA A 812 7.03 -0.82 -8.92
CA ALA A 812 7.47 -0.44 -10.26
C ALA A 812 8.59 0.61 -10.22
N GLY A 813 9.57 0.46 -11.12
CA GLY A 813 10.61 1.47 -11.32
C GLY A 813 10.06 2.75 -11.98
N VAL A 814 10.75 3.88 -11.83
CA VAL A 814 10.32 5.17 -12.44
C VAL A 814 10.14 5.04 -13.95
N GLN A 815 11.08 4.38 -14.63
CA GLN A 815 10.99 4.12 -16.07
C GLN A 815 9.77 3.27 -16.41
N GLU A 816 9.50 2.17 -15.69
CA GLU A 816 8.32 1.33 -15.92
C GLU A 816 7.01 2.13 -15.77
N VAL A 817 6.93 2.98 -14.74
CA VAL A 817 5.77 3.86 -14.51
C VAL A 817 5.59 4.82 -15.67
N GLU A 818 6.67 5.46 -16.14
CA GLU A 818 6.62 6.35 -17.31
C GLU A 818 6.16 5.61 -18.57
N THR A 819 6.68 4.41 -18.84
CA THR A 819 6.27 3.61 -20.01
C THR A 819 4.80 3.20 -19.94
N TRP A 820 4.30 2.83 -18.76
CA TRP A 820 2.90 2.42 -18.60
C TRP A 820 1.92 3.59 -18.48
N SER A 821 2.38 4.80 -18.18
CA SER A 821 1.53 5.98 -18.06
C SER A 821 1.51 6.84 -19.33
N ASN A 822 2.58 6.86 -20.12
CA ASN A 822 2.71 7.70 -21.32
C ASN A 822 2.19 7.04 -22.61
N SER A 823 1.43 5.94 -22.54
CA SER A 823 0.88 5.30 -23.73
C SER A 823 -0.17 6.20 -24.40
N SER A 824 -0.05 6.36 -25.72
CA SER A 824 -0.96 7.16 -26.55
C SER A 824 -2.41 6.66 -26.57
N SER A 825 -2.68 5.48 -25.97
CA SER A 825 -3.95 4.75 -26.00
C SER A 825 -4.80 4.86 -24.73
N GLY A 826 -4.47 5.73 -23.77
CA GLY A 826 -5.33 6.00 -22.60
C GLY A 826 -4.71 5.67 -21.24
N GLY A 827 -3.38 5.80 -21.10
CA GLY A 827 -2.69 5.71 -19.81
C GLY A 827 -2.67 4.31 -19.19
N LEU A 828 -2.46 4.25 -17.87
CA LEU A 828 -2.23 3.00 -17.13
C LEU A 828 -3.39 2.00 -17.25
N LEU A 829 -4.64 2.47 -17.21
CA LEU A 829 -5.83 1.61 -17.30
C LEU A 829 -5.93 0.91 -18.66
N ALA A 830 -5.68 1.65 -19.75
CA ALA A 830 -5.67 1.08 -21.10
C ALA A 830 -4.54 0.06 -21.28
N ASN A 831 -3.37 0.33 -20.69
CA ASN A 831 -2.26 -0.60 -20.67
C ASN A 831 -2.58 -1.89 -19.90
N ILE A 832 -3.30 -1.82 -18.78
CA ILE A 832 -3.75 -3.03 -18.05
C ILE A 832 -4.69 -3.86 -18.92
N LYS A 833 -5.66 -3.23 -19.60
CA LYS A 833 -6.53 -3.94 -20.56
C LYS A 833 -5.74 -4.62 -21.67
N HIS A 834 -4.77 -3.89 -22.24
CA HIS A 834 -3.89 -4.44 -23.28
C HIS A 834 -3.06 -5.63 -22.77
N THR A 835 -2.60 -5.61 -21.52
CA THR A 835 -1.91 -6.76 -20.90
C THR A 835 -2.84 -7.97 -20.78
N VAL A 836 -4.08 -7.79 -20.34
CA VAL A 836 -5.09 -8.88 -20.28
C VAL A 836 -5.36 -9.44 -21.66
N HIS A 837 -5.50 -8.56 -22.66
CA HIS A 837 -5.67 -8.93 -24.07
C HIS A 837 -4.50 -9.78 -24.58
N ASN A 838 -3.26 -9.33 -24.37
CA ASN A 838 -2.05 -10.02 -24.83
C ASN A 838 -1.89 -11.40 -24.19
N LEU A 839 -2.17 -11.53 -22.89
CA LEU A 839 -2.14 -12.82 -22.18
C LEU A 839 -3.22 -13.78 -22.70
N THR A 840 -4.40 -13.26 -23.03
CA THR A 840 -5.50 -14.03 -23.63
C THR A 840 -5.13 -14.52 -25.02
N MET A 841 -4.57 -13.64 -25.87
CA MET A 841 -4.12 -13.99 -27.21
C MET A 841 -2.97 -15.01 -27.21
N TRP A 842 -2.00 -14.86 -26.30
CA TRP A 842 -0.91 -15.82 -26.13
C TRP A 842 -1.43 -17.21 -25.73
N SER A 843 -2.45 -17.25 -24.87
CA SER A 843 -3.11 -18.49 -24.45
C SER A 843 -3.80 -19.22 -25.60
N MET A 844 -4.29 -18.48 -26.60
CA MET A 844 -4.91 -19.06 -27.80
C MET A 844 -3.90 -19.60 -28.81
N GLN A 845 -2.79 -18.89 -29.02
CA GLN A 845 -1.83 -19.20 -30.09
C GLN A 845 -0.71 -20.17 -29.67
N GLN A 846 -0.55 -20.43 -28.36
CA GLN A 846 0.46 -21.34 -27.77
C GLN A 846 1.85 -21.22 -28.43
N THR A 847 2.30 -19.99 -28.70
CA THR A 847 3.60 -19.74 -29.31
C THR A 847 4.75 -20.12 -28.35
N ALA A 848 5.88 -20.54 -28.90
CA ALA A 848 7.09 -20.82 -28.11
C ALA A 848 7.61 -19.58 -27.35
N MET A 849 7.47 -18.40 -27.96
CA MET A 849 7.81 -17.11 -27.33
C MET A 849 6.84 -16.78 -26.20
N THR A 850 7.37 -16.40 -25.04
CA THR A 850 6.59 -16.08 -23.84
C THR A 850 6.04 -14.65 -23.90
N ALA A 851 4.84 -14.46 -23.37
CA ALA A 851 4.23 -13.15 -23.30
C ALA A 851 4.95 -12.27 -22.27
N SER A 852 5.37 -11.06 -22.68
CA SER A 852 5.95 -10.08 -21.75
C SER A 852 4.89 -9.66 -20.72
N TYR A 853 5.15 -9.97 -19.45
CA TYR A 853 4.23 -9.68 -18.36
C TYR A 853 4.99 -9.24 -17.11
N ALA A 854 4.52 -8.16 -16.50
CA ALA A 854 5.06 -7.57 -15.29
C ALA A 854 3.95 -7.48 -14.25
N HIS A 855 3.91 -8.36 -13.25
CA HIS A 855 2.87 -8.27 -12.23
C HIS A 855 2.90 -6.93 -11.45
N ARG A 856 4.07 -6.26 -11.41
CA ARG A 856 4.23 -4.89 -10.89
C ARG A 856 3.25 -3.88 -11.50
N GLN A 857 2.83 -4.08 -12.75
CA GLN A 857 1.84 -3.22 -13.42
C GLN A 857 0.46 -3.32 -12.75
N ILE A 858 0.04 -4.53 -12.37
CA ILE A 858 -1.21 -4.76 -11.65
C ILE A 858 -1.13 -4.16 -10.25
N LEU A 859 -0.02 -4.41 -9.52
CA LEU A 859 0.21 -3.82 -8.19
C LEU A 859 0.22 -2.28 -8.22
N LEU A 860 0.79 -1.68 -9.26
CA LEU A 860 0.76 -0.23 -9.48
C LEU A 860 -0.66 0.26 -9.75
N GLY A 861 -1.43 -0.45 -10.59
CA GLY A 861 -2.84 -0.18 -10.83
C GLY A 861 -3.66 -0.21 -9.55
N LEU A 862 -3.45 -1.22 -8.70
CA LEU A 862 -4.11 -1.31 -7.39
C LEU A 862 -3.73 -0.15 -6.47
N LYS A 863 -2.47 0.26 -6.47
CA LYS A 863 -1.96 1.36 -5.64
C LYS A 863 -2.47 2.74 -6.08
N LEU A 864 -2.57 3.01 -7.39
CA LEU A 864 -2.92 4.32 -7.93
C LEU A 864 -4.40 4.47 -8.31
N LEU A 865 -5.01 3.45 -8.89
CA LEU A 865 -6.39 3.48 -9.41
C LEU A 865 -7.40 2.84 -8.46
N GLY A 866 -6.93 1.98 -7.55
CA GLY A 866 -7.77 1.20 -6.63
C GLY A 866 -8.34 -0.08 -7.26
N ALA A 867 -8.70 -1.04 -6.40
CA ALA A 867 -9.12 -2.38 -6.82
C ALA A 867 -10.35 -2.40 -7.75
N LYS A 868 -11.35 -1.55 -7.48
CA LYS A 868 -12.56 -1.48 -8.30
C LYS A 868 -12.26 -1.09 -9.74
N ARG A 869 -11.50 -0.01 -9.97
CA ARG A 869 -11.19 0.47 -11.34
C ARG A 869 -10.39 -0.57 -12.13
N VAL A 870 -9.44 -1.24 -11.49
CA VAL A 870 -8.67 -2.34 -12.11
C VAL A 870 -9.60 -3.51 -12.46
N LEU A 871 -10.51 -3.88 -11.57
CA LEU A 871 -11.47 -4.96 -11.79
C LEU A 871 -12.44 -4.63 -12.95
N TYR A 872 -12.95 -3.40 -13.02
CA TYR A 872 -13.78 -2.95 -14.15
C TYR A 872 -13.02 -2.96 -15.49
N ALA A 873 -11.73 -2.64 -15.50
CA ALA A 873 -10.91 -2.81 -16.71
C ALA A 873 -10.83 -4.28 -17.16
N ILE A 874 -10.72 -5.23 -16.22
CA ILE A 874 -10.77 -6.67 -16.53
C ILE A 874 -12.15 -7.05 -17.07
N PHE A 875 -13.24 -6.55 -16.46
CA PHE A 875 -14.60 -6.82 -16.94
C PHE A 875 -14.86 -6.30 -18.35
N GLU A 876 -14.41 -5.09 -18.66
CA GLU A 876 -14.57 -4.51 -20.00
C GLU A 876 -13.81 -5.30 -21.07
N GLU A 877 -12.61 -5.80 -20.74
CA GLU A 877 -11.87 -6.69 -21.66
C GLU A 877 -12.59 -8.03 -21.82
N LEU A 878 -13.06 -8.66 -20.74
CA LEU A 878 -13.85 -9.89 -20.81
C LEU A 878 -15.13 -9.72 -21.63
N LYS A 879 -15.81 -8.57 -21.50
CA LYS A 879 -16.99 -8.22 -22.28
C LYS A 879 -16.64 -8.14 -23.77
N SER A 880 -15.58 -7.42 -24.12
CA SER A 880 -15.07 -7.32 -25.49
C SER A 880 -14.76 -8.70 -26.11
N GLN A 881 -14.09 -9.57 -25.34
CA GLN A 881 -13.77 -10.93 -25.79
C GLN A 881 -15.01 -11.83 -25.93
N THR A 882 -16.04 -11.62 -25.11
CA THR A 882 -17.30 -12.37 -25.17
C THR A 882 -18.14 -11.92 -26.38
N GLU A 883 -18.18 -10.61 -26.66
CA GLU A 883 -18.90 -10.04 -27.82
C GLU A 883 -18.24 -10.41 -29.16
N ALA A 884 -16.90 -10.57 -29.19
CA ALA A 884 -16.17 -10.97 -30.38
C ALA A 884 -16.40 -12.44 -30.82
N ASN A 885 -17.03 -13.26 -29.98
CA ASN A 885 -17.45 -14.66 -30.24
C ASN A 885 -16.36 -15.58 -30.85
N SER A 886 -15.08 -15.35 -30.54
CA SER A 886 -13.92 -15.99 -31.18
C SER A 886 -13.31 -17.15 -30.37
N GLY A 887 -14.01 -17.69 -29.37
CA GLY A 887 -13.46 -18.69 -28.44
C GLY A 887 -12.41 -18.14 -27.46
N SER A 888 -12.02 -16.86 -27.63
CA SER A 888 -11.09 -16.13 -26.75
C SER A 888 -11.66 -15.89 -25.36
N ALA A 889 -12.99 -15.82 -25.22
CA ALA A 889 -13.68 -15.62 -23.95
C ALA A 889 -13.28 -16.67 -22.90
N LEU A 890 -13.09 -17.93 -23.30
CA LEU A 890 -12.70 -19.02 -22.39
C LEU A 890 -11.31 -18.76 -21.77
N TYR A 891 -10.34 -18.41 -22.60
CA TYR A 891 -8.98 -18.09 -22.14
C TYR A 891 -8.94 -16.77 -21.35
N GLY A 892 -9.78 -15.80 -21.72
CA GLY A 892 -9.94 -14.55 -20.99
C GLY A 892 -10.41 -14.76 -19.55
N TYR A 893 -11.40 -15.65 -19.35
CA TYR A 893 -11.85 -15.99 -18.00
C TYR A 893 -10.75 -16.66 -17.16
N ASP A 894 -9.94 -17.55 -17.73
CA ASP A 894 -8.82 -18.17 -16.99
C ASP A 894 -7.75 -17.14 -16.58
N VAL A 895 -7.39 -16.22 -17.50
CA VAL A 895 -6.47 -15.10 -17.21
C VAL A 895 -7.05 -14.21 -16.10
N ALA A 896 -8.33 -13.88 -16.15
CA ALA A 896 -8.99 -13.07 -15.14
C ALA A 896 -9.03 -13.77 -13.77
N VAL A 897 -9.35 -15.07 -13.71
CA VAL A 897 -9.30 -15.86 -12.47
C VAL A 897 -7.88 -15.85 -11.91
N ALA A 898 -6.86 -16.09 -12.74
CA ALA A 898 -5.47 -16.08 -12.30
C ALA A 898 -5.01 -14.71 -11.77
N LEU A 899 -5.44 -13.61 -12.40
CA LEU A 899 -5.14 -12.25 -11.94
C LEU A 899 -5.79 -11.91 -10.59
N VAL A 900 -7.03 -12.37 -10.37
CA VAL A 900 -7.76 -12.11 -9.11
C VAL A 900 -7.25 -13.02 -7.98
N CYS A 901 -6.89 -14.26 -8.29
CA CYS A 901 -6.32 -15.22 -7.35
C CYS A 901 -4.81 -15.02 -7.10
N ALA A 902 -4.16 -14.12 -7.85
CA ALA A 902 -2.73 -13.87 -7.71
C ALA A 902 -2.38 -13.38 -6.29
N PRO A 903 -1.30 -13.89 -5.68
CA PRO A 903 -0.87 -13.45 -4.36
C PRO A 903 -0.39 -11.98 -4.39
N ASP A 904 -0.75 -11.22 -3.36
CA ASP A 904 -0.44 -9.79 -3.25
C ASP A 904 0.49 -9.51 -2.07
N VAL A 905 1.71 -9.06 -2.39
CA VAL A 905 2.77 -8.70 -1.43
C VAL A 905 2.34 -7.57 -0.48
N THR A 906 1.35 -6.75 -0.86
CA THR A 906 0.89 -5.61 -0.07
C THR A 906 -0.29 -5.91 0.86
N ASN A 907 -0.92 -7.08 0.71
CA ASN A 907 -2.15 -7.44 1.45
C ASN A 907 -2.03 -8.74 2.27
N THR A 908 -0.94 -9.51 2.13
CA THR A 908 -0.74 -10.77 2.87
C THR A 908 -0.26 -10.51 4.30
N VAL A 909 -1.20 -10.55 5.25
CA VAL A 909 -0.86 -10.78 6.67
C VAL A 909 -0.74 -12.28 6.88
N ASP A 910 0.47 -12.75 7.17
CA ASP A 910 0.72 -14.08 7.75
C ASP A 910 -0.05 -14.15 9.08
N SER A 911 -1.33 -14.50 8.99
CA SER A 911 -2.23 -14.44 10.13
C SER A 911 -1.93 -15.63 11.03
N ALA A 912 -1.15 -15.41 12.09
CA ALA A 912 -1.15 -16.30 13.23
C ALA A 912 -2.60 -16.46 13.75
N PRO A 913 -3.03 -17.66 14.16
CA PRO A 913 -4.30 -17.82 14.84
C PRO A 913 -4.33 -16.88 16.05
N PRO A 914 -5.49 -16.27 16.37
CA PRO A 914 -5.60 -15.50 17.60
C PRO A 914 -5.29 -16.45 18.75
N VAL A 915 -4.15 -16.25 19.42
CA VAL A 915 -3.89 -16.84 20.72
C VAL A 915 -5.00 -16.38 21.65
N SER A 916 -5.95 -17.29 21.90
CA SER A 916 -6.92 -17.18 22.97
C SER A 916 -6.20 -17.43 24.29
N SER A 917 -5.37 -16.48 24.73
CA SER A 917 -4.99 -16.39 26.13
C SER A 917 -6.21 -15.85 26.88
N LEU A 918 -6.78 -16.71 27.73
CA LEU A 918 -8.07 -16.56 28.39
C LEU A 918 -8.07 -15.52 29.53
N GLU A 919 -7.09 -14.62 29.60
CA GLU A 919 -6.83 -13.83 30.81
C GLU A 919 -6.99 -12.31 30.68
N ASP A 920 -7.12 -11.73 29.48
CA ASP A 920 -7.26 -10.26 29.33
C ASP A 920 -8.56 -9.83 28.62
N ALA A 921 -9.70 -10.17 29.22
CA ALA A 921 -11.01 -9.68 28.77
C ALA A 921 -11.30 -8.20 29.11
N ALA A 922 -10.41 -7.53 29.86
CA ALA A 922 -10.64 -6.16 30.36
C ALA A 922 -9.97 -5.05 29.52
N ALA A 923 -9.08 -5.37 28.58
CA ALA A 923 -8.31 -4.38 27.81
C ALA A 923 -8.86 -4.11 26.39
N GLN A 924 -10.06 -4.60 26.06
CA GLN A 924 -10.73 -4.36 24.77
C GLN A 924 -11.46 -3.00 24.74
N VAL A 925 -10.70 -1.92 24.93
CA VAL A 925 -11.17 -0.57 24.60
C VAL A 925 -10.27 -0.01 23.52
N THR A 926 -10.85 0.24 22.35
CA THR A 926 -10.29 0.98 21.20
C THR A 926 -9.01 0.42 20.57
N ARG A 927 -9.14 -0.60 19.70
CA ARG A 927 -8.12 -0.85 18.65
C ARG A 927 -8.81 -0.90 17.30
N VAL A 928 -8.64 0.17 16.52
CA VAL A 928 -9.08 0.23 15.12
C VAL A 928 -8.20 -0.74 14.33
N PRO A 929 -8.76 -1.75 13.61
CA PRO A 929 -7.95 -2.59 12.75
C PRO A 929 -7.28 -1.71 11.68
N PRO A 930 -6.00 -1.94 11.34
CA PRO A 930 -5.34 -1.18 10.29
C PRO A 930 -6.19 -1.22 9.02
N GLN A 931 -6.43 -0.05 8.41
CA GLN A 931 -7.17 0.06 7.14
C GLN A 931 -6.43 -0.74 6.07
N ARG A 932 -6.88 -1.98 5.82
CA ARG A 932 -6.34 -2.81 4.74
C ARG A 932 -6.79 -2.23 3.40
N ARG A 933 -5.91 -2.27 2.40
CA ARG A 933 -6.31 -1.95 1.03
C ARG A 933 -7.23 -3.07 0.56
N LEU A 934 -8.30 -2.71 -0.14
CA LEU A 934 -9.24 -3.68 -0.70
C LEU A 934 -8.51 -4.54 -1.74
N SER A 935 -8.51 -5.87 -1.58
CA SER A 935 -7.94 -6.77 -2.59
C SER A 935 -8.85 -6.89 -3.81
N LEU A 936 -8.34 -7.41 -4.94
CA LEU A 936 -9.19 -7.72 -6.10
C LEU A 936 -10.30 -8.72 -5.78
N ARG A 937 -10.00 -9.71 -4.94
CA ARG A 937 -10.99 -10.71 -4.48
C ARG A 937 -12.06 -10.06 -3.61
N ASP A 938 -11.69 -9.17 -2.68
CA ASP A 938 -12.65 -8.47 -1.83
C ASP A 938 -13.53 -7.52 -2.64
N ALA A 939 -12.94 -6.80 -3.61
CA ALA A 939 -13.68 -5.97 -4.54
C ALA A 939 -14.66 -6.79 -5.39
N LEU A 940 -14.23 -7.95 -5.91
CA LEU A 940 -15.08 -8.85 -6.68
C LEU A 940 -16.24 -9.40 -5.85
N LYS A 941 -15.98 -9.76 -4.59
CA LYS A 941 -17.03 -10.20 -3.66
C LYS A 941 -18.09 -9.11 -3.46
N TRP A 942 -17.66 -7.86 -3.27
CA TRP A 942 -18.57 -6.74 -3.08
C TRP A 942 -19.42 -6.42 -4.32
N GLU A 943 -18.81 -6.45 -5.52
CA GLU A 943 -19.55 -6.30 -6.78
C GLU A 943 -20.51 -7.49 -7.03
N ALA A 944 -20.11 -8.71 -6.65
CA ALA A 944 -20.96 -9.90 -6.75
C ALA A 944 -22.16 -9.82 -5.80
N GLU A 945 -22.00 -9.31 -4.57
CA GLU A 945 -23.12 -9.04 -3.66
C GLU A 945 -24.09 -7.98 -4.25
N GLY A 946 -23.56 -7.00 -4.96
CA GLY A 946 -24.32 -5.94 -5.65
C GLY A 946 -24.84 -6.27 -7.06
N TRP A 947 -24.73 -7.52 -7.52
CA TRP A 947 -24.95 -7.89 -8.93
C TRP A 947 -26.32 -7.48 -9.51
N LYS A 948 -27.39 -7.46 -8.71
CA LYS A 948 -28.74 -7.05 -9.15
C LYS A 948 -28.77 -5.60 -9.63
N LYS A 949 -28.00 -4.71 -8.99
CA LYS A 949 -27.87 -3.29 -9.41
C LYS A 949 -27.12 -3.19 -10.73
N ILE A 950 -26.11 -4.03 -10.92
CA ILE A 950 -25.32 -4.10 -12.17
C ILE A 950 -26.20 -4.66 -13.29
N GLN A 951 -26.99 -5.70 -13.04
CA GLN A 951 -27.86 -6.34 -14.04
C GLN A 951 -28.88 -5.35 -14.63
N LYS A 952 -29.41 -4.42 -13.84
CA LYS A 952 -30.31 -3.36 -14.29
C LYS A 952 -29.64 -2.35 -15.24
N LYS A 953 -28.32 -2.17 -15.14
CA LYS A 953 -27.52 -1.24 -15.98
C LYS A 953 -26.88 -1.94 -17.18
N ASP A 954 -26.23 -3.08 -16.94
CA ASP A 954 -25.52 -3.89 -17.92
C ASP A 954 -25.65 -5.39 -17.58
N PRO A 955 -26.52 -6.14 -18.28
CA PRO A 955 -26.74 -7.55 -17.99
C PRO A 955 -25.53 -8.43 -18.32
N VAL A 956 -24.68 -8.03 -19.27
CA VAL A 956 -23.50 -8.81 -19.70
C VAL A 956 -22.41 -8.72 -18.63
N ILE A 957 -22.17 -7.53 -18.09
CA ILE A 957 -21.21 -7.35 -17.00
C ILE A 957 -21.69 -8.09 -15.73
N ALA A 958 -22.98 -8.04 -15.42
CA ALA A 958 -23.52 -8.77 -14.27
C ALA A 958 -23.28 -10.29 -14.36
N GLU A 959 -23.45 -10.89 -15.54
CA GLU A 959 -23.12 -12.29 -15.78
C GLU A 959 -21.61 -12.56 -15.60
N ILE A 960 -20.75 -11.69 -16.15
CA ILE A 960 -19.28 -11.80 -16.02
C ILE A 960 -18.87 -11.77 -14.54
N VAL A 961 -19.41 -10.83 -13.76
CA VAL A 961 -19.13 -10.67 -12.32
C VAL A 961 -19.47 -11.94 -11.54
N VAL A 962 -20.70 -12.46 -11.71
CA VAL A 962 -21.16 -13.65 -10.97
C VAL A 962 -20.36 -14.88 -11.37
N ARG A 963 -20.10 -15.08 -12.67
CA ARG A 963 -19.29 -16.22 -13.17
C ARG A 963 -17.86 -16.16 -12.65
N LEU A 964 -17.22 -14.99 -12.71
CA LEU A 964 -15.86 -14.81 -12.22
C LEU A 964 -15.78 -15.06 -10.72
N TYR A 965 -16.72 -14.52 -9.93
CA TYR A 965 -16.78 -14.71 -8.48
C TYR A 965 -16.89 -16.19 -8.10
N GLN A 966 -17.85 -16.93 -8.68
CA GLN A 966 -18.01 -18.36 -8.40
C GLN A 966 -16.74 -19.17 -8.70
N LYS A 967 -16.02 -18.82 -9.77
CA LYS A 967 -14.79 -19.52 -10.17
C LYS A 967 -13.61 -19.16 -9.28
N VAL A 968 -13.44 -17.88 -8.91
CA VAL A 968 -12.42 -17.43 -7.96
C VAL A 968 -12.61 -18.11 -6.61
N GLU A 969 -13.85 -18.20 -6.10
CA GLU A 969 -14.13 -18.89 -4.84
C GLU A 969 -13.88 -20.40 -4.92
N LYS A 970 -14.21 -21.07 -6.05
CA LYS A 970 -13.83 -22.48 -6.27
C LYS A 970 -12.30 -22.65 -6.27
N GLN A 971 -11.58 -21.74 -6.93
CA GLN A 971 -10.12 -21.79 -7.06
C GLN A 971 -9.41 -21.56 -5.72
N MET A 972 -9.94 -20.68 -4.87
CA MET A 972 -9.37 -20.28 -3.58
C MET A 972 -9.94 -21.07 -2.38
N ALA A 973 -10.77 -22.08 -2.62
CA ALA A 973 -11.32 -22.91 -1.56
C ALA A 973 -10.21 -23.70 -0.85
N PRO A 974 -10.24 -23.83 0.49
CA PRO A 974 -9.27 -24.64 1.21
C PRO A 974 -9.43 -26.12 0.81
N ALA A 975 -8.33 -26.77 0.44
CA ALA A 975 -8.34 -28.18 0.10
C ALA A 975 -8.76 -29.06 1.30
N ALA A 976 -9.65 -30.04 1.08
CA ALA A 976 -10.11 -30.97 2.11
C ALA A 976 -9.09 -32.05 2.50
N ILE A 977 -7.96 -32.12 1.78
CA ILE A 977 -6.91 -33.14 1.95
C ILE A 977 -5.66 -32.43 2.47
N ALA A 978 -5.27 -32.73 3.71
CA ALA A 978 -3.98 -32.32 4.27
C ALA A 978 -2.89 -33.14 3.57
N MET A 979 -2.15 -32.51 2.66
CA MET A 979 -0.96 -33.12 2.07
C MET A 979 0.18 -33.15 3.12
N PRO A 980 1.04 -34.18 3.12
CA PRO A 980 2.25 -34.18 3.93
C PRO A 980 3.09 -32.93 3.65
N SER A 981 3.64 -32.31 4.70
CA SER A 981 4.59 -31.20 4.54
C SER A 981 5.77 -31.64 3.68
N LEU A 982 6.44 -30.71 2.99
CA LEU A 982 7.59 -31.05 2.13
C LEU A 982 8.67 -31.85 2.86
N ASP A 983 8.85 -31.63 4.17
CA ASP A 983 9.76 -32.39 5.04
C ASP A 983 9.37 -33.86 5.13
N THR A 984 8.08 -34.12 5.39
CA THR A 984 7.56 -35.48 5.47
C THR A 984 7.55 -36.16 4.11
N ALA A 985 7.24 -35.45 3.03
CA ALA A 985 7.31 -35.99 1.68
C ALA A 985 8.75 -36.35 1.27
N ALA A 986 9.73 -35.51 1.63
CA ALA A 986 11.14 -35.77 1.38
C ALA A 986 11.66 -36.99 2.14
N ALA A 987 11.23 -37.18 3.39
CA ALA A 987 11.55 -38.34 4.22
C ALA A 987 10.81 -39.62 3.78
N ILE A 988 9.57 -39.51 3.31
CA ILE A 988 8.79 -40.63 2.75
C ILE A 988 9.41 -41.11 1.42
N ALA A 989 9.86 -40.19 0.56
CA ALA A 989 10.62 -40.54 -0.63
C ALA A 989 11.93 -41.27 -0.29
N ASP A 990 12.60 -40.91 0.81
CA ASP A 990 13.81 -41.59 1.30
C ASP A 990 13.50 -43.03 1.74
N ALA A 991 12.38 -43.25 2.43
CA ALA A 991 11.92 -44.58 2.83
C ALA A 991 11.55 -45.48 1.63
N LEU A 992 10.99 -44.91 0.57
CA LEU A 992 10.62 -45.65 -0.66
C LEU A 992 11.83 -46.03 -1.52
N VAL A 993 12.91 -45.23 -1.52
CA VAL A 993 14.16 -45.55 -2.24
C VAL A 993 14.96 -46.66 -1.54
N VAL A 994 14.89 -46.73 -0.21
CA VAL A 994 15.56 -47.80 0.57
C VAL A 994 14.89 -49.17 0.35
N ASP A 995 13.57 -49.20 0.10
CA ASP A 995 12.82 -50.46 -0.09
C ASP A 995 13.09 -51.13 -1.45
N ASP A 996 13.50 -50.38 -2.47
CA ASP A 996 13.88 -50.92 -3.78
C ASP A 996 15.31 -51.53 -3.75
N ALA A 997 16.18 -51.02 -2.87
CA ALA A 997 17.51 -51.58 -2.63
C ALA A 997 17.47 -52.86 -1.78
N THR A 998 16.51 -53.01 -0.87
CA THR A 998 16.28 -54.25 -0.10
C THR A 998 15.54 -55.30 -0.91
N ALA A 999 14.67 -54.91 -1.86
CA ALA A 999 14.01 -55.84 -2.79
C ALA A 999 15.01 -56.58 -3.70
N ALA A 1000 16.13 -55.95 -4.07
CA ALA A 1000 17.20 -56.58 -4.85
C ALA A 1000 18.02 -57.61 -4.05
N ALA A 1001 18.05 -57.51 -2.72
CA ALA A 1001 18.78 -58.44 -1.83
C ALA A 1001 17.92 -59.63 -1.35
N VAL A 1002 16.59 -59.58 -1.47
CA VAL A 1002 15.65 -60.62 -0.99
C VAL A 1002 15.38 -61.70 -2.05
N MET A 1003 15.87 -61.55 -3.28
CA MET A 1003 15.73 -62.57 -4.34
C MET A 1003 16.72 -63.73 -4.25
N ALA A 1004 17.51 -63.83 -3.17
CA ALA A 1004 18.58 -64.82 -3.03
C ALA A 1004 18.48 -65.70 -1.76
N ASP A 1005 17.28 -66.05 -1.28
CA ASP A 1005 17.02 -67.33 -0.56
C ASP A 1005 15.55 -67.42 -0.09
N PRO A 1006 14.72 -68.31 -0.66
CA PRO A 1006 13.35 -68.48 -0.20
C PRO A 1006 13.30 -69.63 0.80
N MET A 1007 13.71 -69.39 2.06
CA MET A 1007 13.19 -70.07 3.25
C MET A 1007 14.00 -69.67 4.51
N SER A 1008 13.61 -68.56 5.12
CA SER A 1008 13.50 -68.39 6.58
C SER A 1008 13.48 -66.89 6.89
N LEU A 1009 12.37 -66.37 7.40
CA LEU A 1009 12.44 -65.29 8.38
C LEU A 1009 11.15 -65.18 9.17
N ASP A 1010 11.37 -65.21 10.47
CA ASP A 1010 10.44 -65.19 11.57
C ASP A 1010 9.88 -63.78 11.78
N SER A 1011 8.65 -63.72 12.26
CA SER A 1011 7.86 -62.51 12.46
C SER A 1011 8.17 -61.90 13.83
N ALA A 1012 9.12 -60.96 13.90
CA ALA A 1012 9.21 -60.04 15.03
C ALA A 1012 10.15 -58.86 14.73
N THR A 1013 9.59 -57.70 14.37
CA THR A 1013 10.04 -56.33 14.77
C THR A 1013 9.31 -55.23 13.99
N VAL A 1014 7.99 -55.13 14.11
CA VAL A 1014 7.28 -53.85 13.85
C VAL A 1014 6.22 -53.66 14.93
N ALA A 1015 6.66 -53.16 16.08
CA ALA A 1015 5.79 -52.66 17.14
C ALA A 1015 6.46 -51.45 17.79
N GLY A 1016 5.94 -50.24 17.53
CA GLY A 1016 6.50 -49.06 18.15
C GLY A 1016 5.99 -47.69 17.67
N LEU A 1017 4.70 -47.50 17.40
CA LEU A 1017 4.07 -46.16 17.41
C LEU A 1017 2.64 -46.26 17.96
N PRO A 1018 2.27 -45.53 19.03
CA PRO A 1018 0.91 -45.56 19.57
C PRO A 1018 0.03 -44.54 18.83
N LEU A 1019 -1.03 -45.02 18.16
CA LEU A 1019 -2.16 -44.23 17.68
C LEU A 1019 -3.32 -44.46 18.66
N ASP A 1020 -3.52 -43.50 19.57
CA ASP A 1020 -4.70 -43.43 20.40
C ASP A 1020 -5.84 -42.76 19.61
N LEU A 1021 -6.76 -43.60 19.12
CA LEU A 1021 -8.02 -43.19 18.51
C LEU A 1021 -9.15 -43.96 19.20
N GLY A 1022 -9.57 -43.44 20.36
CA GLY A 1022 -10.75 -43.91 21.07
C GLY A 1022 -12.03 -43.54 20.33
N ALA A 1023 -12.61 -44.51 19.62
CA ALA A 1023 -13.98 -44.48 19.14
C ALA A 1023 -14.97 -44.72 20.29
N GLY A 1024 -15.92 -43.81 20.46
CA GLY A 1024 -17.10 -43.99 21.31
C GLY A 1024 -18.36 -43.91 20.45
N ALA A 1025 -18.86 -45.07 20.04
CA ALA A 1025 -20.14 -45.23 19.37
C ALA A 1025 -21.29 -45.34 20.38
N GLY A 1026 -22.45 -44.80 20.01
CA GLY A 1026 -23.75 -44.94 20.67
C GLY A 1026 -24.52 -43.63 20.56
N ASP A 1027 -25.82 -43.57 20.29
CA ASP A 1027 -26.85 -44.55 19.96
C ASP A 1027 -28.05 -43.72 19.45
N LEU A 1028 -28.96 -44.36 18.75
CA LEU A 1028 -30.15 -43.83 18.08
C LEU A 1028 -31.17 -43.22 19.05
N GLY A 1029 -31.74 -42.07 18.69
CA GLY A 1029 -32.88 -41.47 19.39
C GLY A 1029 -33.71 -40.57 18.48
N LEU A 1030 -34.66 -41.18 17.79
CA LEU A 1030 -35.72 -40.54 17.00
C LEU A 1030 -36.83 -40.10 17.96
N ASP A 1031 -37.16 -38.81 18.07
CA ASP A 1031 -38.48 -38.39 18.55
C ASP A 1031 -38.95 -37.10 17.87
N THR A 1032 -40.24 -37.13 17.57
CA THR A 1032 -41.05 -36.21 16.80
C THR A 1032 -42.07 -35.56 17.72
N GLY A 1033 -42.25 -34.25 17.62
CA GLY A 1033 -43.56 -33.64 17.88
C GLY A 1033 -43.67 -32.60 19.00
N SER A 1034 -43.88 -31.35 18.55
CA SER A 1034 -44.99 -30.47 18.94
C SER A 1034 -45.14 -30.00 20.40
N GLY A 1035 -45.08 -28.67 20.59
CA GLY A 1035 -46.09 -27.99 21.42
C GLY A 1035 -45.64 -26.86 22.35
N SER A 1036 -45.70 -25.63 21.82
CA SER A 1036 -46.35 -24.45 22.45
C SER A 1036 -45.60 -23.52 23.43
N ALA A 1037 -45.70 -22.23 23.04
CA ALA A 1037 -45.93 -21.02 23.84
C ALA A 1037 -44.75 -20.28 24.51
N GLY A 1038 -44.51 -19.06 24.02
CA GLY A 1038 -43.77 -18.02 24.76
C GLY A 1038 -43.22 -16.90 23.89
N GLY A 1039 -44.08 -16.15 23.19
CA GLY A 1039 -43.67 -14.93 22.50
C GLY A 1039 -43.47 -13.76 23.47
N LEU A 1040 -42.51 -12.89 23.16
CA LEU A 1040 -42.64 -11.45 23.34
C LEU A 1040 -41.61 -10.71 22.47
N ASP A 1041 -42.18 -9.83 21.68
CA ASP A 1041 -41.65 -9.00 20.61
C ASP A 1041 -41.11 -7.67 21.17
N LEU A 1042 -40.05 -7.12 20.58
CA LEU A 1042 -39.73 -5.68 20.60
C LEU A 1042 -38.94 -5.32 19.33
N VAL A 1043 -39.71 -5.03 18.29
CA VAL A 1043 -39.41 -4.30 17.06
C VAL A 1043 -38.71 -2.94 17.31
N GLY A 1044 -37.81 -2.59 16.38
CA GLY A 1044 -37.33 -1.23 16.08
C GLY A 1044 -35.88 -1.28 15.58
N GLY A 1045 -35.54 -1.27 14.30
CA GLY A 1045 -36.13 -0.57 13.16
C GLY A 1045 -35.25 0.64 12.83
N GLU A 1046 -34.57 0.62 11.68
CA GLU A 1046 -34.46 1.72 10.70
C GLU A 1046 -33.22 1.58 9.79
N ASP A 1047 -33.50 0.90 8.68
CA ASP A 1047 -32.85 1.00 7.38
C ASP A 1047 -32.93 2.44 6.84
N TRP A 1048 -31.82 3.00 6.38
CA TRP A 1048 -31.77 4.25 5.63
C TRP A 1048 -30.87 4.06 4.41
N GLY A 1049 -31.52 3.72 3.29
CA GLY A 1049 -30.92 3.66 1.96
C GLY A 1049 -30.36 5.01 1.51
N LEU A 1050 -29.12 4.97 1.03
CA LEU A 1050 -28.42 6.09 0.40
C LEU A 1050 -27.95 5.61 -0.99
N ASP A 1051 -28.90 5.57 -1.91
CA ASP A 1051 -28.67 5.30 -3.34
C ASP A 1051 -28.75 6.63 -4.09
N GLY A 1052 -27.68 6.97 -4.81
CA GLY A 1052 -27.64 8.10 -5.73
C GLY A 1052 -26.57 9.11 -5.39
N LEU A 1053 -25.36 8.91 -5.93
CA LEU A 1053 -24.41 9.94 -6.39
C LEU A 1053 -23.12 9.25 -6.89
N ASP A 1054 -23.25 8.42 -7.93
CA ASP A 1054 -22.11 8.01 -8.76
C ASP A 1054 -22.10 8.88 -10.01
N GLY A 1055 -21.05 9.67 -10.15
CA GLY A 1055 -20.83 10.56 -11.29
C GLY A 1055 -20.41 11.94 -10.82
N TRP A 1056 -19.15 12.06 -10.43
CA TRP A 1056 -18.24 13.21 -10.60
C TRP A 1056 -16.98 12.94 -9.76
N ASP A 1057 -16.00 12.34 -10.43
CA ASP A 1057 -14.66 12.03 -9.94
C ASP A 1057 -13.91 13.33 -9.61
N ALA A 1058 -13.57 13.54 -8.33
CA ALA A 1058 -12.60 14.54 -7.90
C ALA A 1058 -11.21 13.88 -7.82
N ASN A 1059 -10.50 13.91 -8.95
CA ASN A 1059 -9.05 13.88 -8.98
C ASN A 1059 -8.56 15.22 -8.40
N MET A 1060 -8.25 15.25 -7.11
CA MET A 1060 -7.44 16.32 -6.52
C MET A 1060 -6.25 15.69 -5.81
N ASP A 1061 -5.12 15.71 -6.50
CA ASP A 1061 -3.80 15.64 -5.91
C ASP A 1061 -3.68 16.73 -4.83
N LEU A 1062 -3.49 16.32 -3.58
CA LEU A 1062 -2.88 17.15 -2.56
C LEU A 1062 -1.61 16.41 -2.13
N SER A 1063 -0.49 17.04 -2.50
CA SER A 1063 0.90 16.73 -2.15
C SER A 1063 1.12 16.23 -0.73
#